data_AF-A0A9P7C6X2-F1
#
_entry.id   AF-A0A9P7C6X2-F1
#
_cell.length_a   1.000
_cell.length_b   1.000
_cell.length_c   1.000
_cell.angle_alpha   90.00
_cell.angle_beta   90.00
_cell.angle_gamma   90.00
#
_symmetry.space_group_name_H-M   'P 1'
#
loop_
_entity.id
_entity.type
_entity.pdbx_description
1 polymer ?
#
loop_
_entity_poly.entity_id
_entity_poly.type
_entity_poly.pdbx_seq_one_letter_code
_entity_poly.pdbx_strand_id
1 'polypeptide(L)'
;MRFSHTLQLNAVPEWLDYYVNYDTLKKLIFQLEKEHVEAINHGADPEKMIDQQEDGEAKFISALDIQLEKVFEFYTQKESELYRMLDDIEAEVEGNQDDGRKDSFTPLENLDSTYSLPNAKVSSEPKDSIPISRRTSRISRSSRRGSRMSMESRMSIDNNREDDLLVEHLSDLRSHLILLYISLSELESYVELNRTAFEKILKKYDKVLERNLRTKYLEKMVLDSRPFMPQTLDVLRSQIARIETVFANAFCGGNRTIALRQMKSHLRDQVTFERNTVWKDMVRQERRTHDTKLIEPKLVRSWKIPFTNLRLSTGTLRQILCFLLAVVVLIVLLCVDCFGDRQENYCFALLIFSAIMWATEAIPLYATSCLIPFMIVPMGIMRDSTGAEMTAKAAAKAVFASMFSGTIMMLLGGFSLAAALSKYGIAKAFASHVLSRAGTRPRWVLLAIMFVSGFLSMFISNVATPVLCFSLIDPILRTLPDRSRVAPCLILGIALSSCIGGMTSPISSPQNIVTIQYINPNPGWGLWFAAALPISILTMFVCWGLLLAVYRPASDTPHLNTIKPTKESITWQQVFVMLITIITIALWCAETALEEHIGDTGVIAAIPLFVFFGTGILNKDDLNSFLWSVVVLAQGGMALGNAVTSSGLLQDIALRLKDGISDLPAIAILAVFCFLILVFATFVSHTVAALIIVPIVQQVGEQLPVPRPNLLAFGAGLACSAGMGLPVSGYPNMSAVMLEDPSGKPYVSTKDFIITGIPTSIVCTCLVFTLGYGIMSGIGY
;
A
#
# COMPACT_ATOMS: atom_id res chain seq x y z
N MET A 1 -8.98 -13.03 -2.90
CA MET A 1 -7.57 -13.44 -2.83
C MET A 1 -7.14 -14.08 -4.14
N ARG A 2 -5.88 -13.89 -4.56
CA ARG A 2 -5.30 -14.62 -5.70
C ARG A 2 -5.27 -16.11 -5.34
N PHE A 3 -5.72 -16.99 -6.24
CA PHE A 3 -5.76 -18.43 -5.96
C PHE A 3 -4.40 -19.01 -5.52
N SER A 4 -3.27 -18.48 -6.01
CA SER A 4 -1.93 -18.84 -5.53
C SER A 4 -1.78 -18.66 -4.00
N HIS A 5 -2.28 -17.55 -3.45
CA HIS A 5 -2.24 -17.30 -2.01
C HIS A 5 -3.21 -18.22 -1.26
N THR A 6 -4.37 -18.52 -1.86
CA THR A 6 -5.31 -19.49 -1.28
C THR A 6 -4.74 -20.91 -1.28
N LEU A 7 -3.95 -21.29 -2.28
CA LEU A 7 -3.25 -22.56 -2.34
C LEU A 7 -2.19 -22.63 -1.25
N GLN A 8 -1.35 -21.59 -1.12
CA GLN A 8 -0.34 -21.49 -0.06
C GLN A 8 -0.94 -21.52 1.35
N LEU A 9 -2.06 -20.84 1.58
CA LEU A 9 -2.73 -20.79 2.89
C LEU A 9 -3.36 -22.11 3.34
N ASN A 10 -3.69 -22.99 2.39
CA ASN A 10 -4.32 -24.29 2.69
C ASN A 10 -3.38 -25.47 2.41
N ALA A 11 -2.17 -25.20 1.93
CA ALA A 11 -1.16 -26.22 1.71
C ALA A 11 -0.47 -26.56 3.03
N VAL A 12 -0.10 -27.84 3.17
CA VAL A 12 0.77 -28.29 4.26
C VAL A 12 2.16 -27.66 4.07
N PRO A 13 2.71 -26.94 5.08
CA PRO A 13 3.96 -26.19 4.94
C PRO A 13 5.14 -27.04 4.44
N GLU A 14 5.23 -28.28 4.92
CA GLU A 14 6.31 -29.21 4.55
C GLU A 14 6.18 -29.73 3.11
N TRP A 15 4.98 -29.68 2.53
CA TRP A 15 4.70 -30.23 1.21
C TRP A 15 4.60 -29.16 0.12
N LEU A 16 4.84 -27.89 0.46
CA LEU A 16 4.67 -26.73 -0.43
C LEU A 16 5.33 -26.90 -1.80
N ASP A 17 6.54 -27.47 -1.85
CA ASP A 17 7.30 -27.66 -3.09
C ASP A 17 6.67 -28.72 -4.03
N TYR A 18 5.88 -29.64 -3.46
CA TYR A 18 5.21 -30.70 -4.19
C TYR A 18 3.82 -30.30 -4.70
N TYR A 19 3.27 -29.14 -4.29
CA TYR A 19 2.04 -28.61 -4.90
C TYR A 19 2.32 -28.04 -6.30
N VAL A 20 1.28 -27.97 -7.14
CA VAL A 20 1.37 -27.35 -8.47
C VAL A 20 1.91 -25.92 -8.36
N ASN A 21 3.01 -25.63 -9.06
CA ASN A 21 3.59 -24.29 -9.10
C ASN A 21 2.74 -23.37 -10.01
N TYR A 22 1.63 -22.90 -9.45
CA TYR A 22 0.63 -22.11 -10.15
C TYR A 22 1.19 -20.80 -10.71
N ASP A 23 2.16 -20.17 -10.04
CA ASP A 23 2.73 -18.91 -10.49
C ASP A 23 3.69 -19.07 -11.66
N THR A 24 4.48 -20.16 -11.72
CA THR A 24 5.34 -20.47 -12.86
C THR A 24 4.52 -20.77 -14.12
N LEU A 25 3.49 -21.63 -14.01
CA LEU A 25 2.58 -21.90 -15.12
C LEU A 25 1.86 -20.64 -15.61
N LYS A 26 1.46 -19.78 -14.67
CA LYS A 26 0.84 -18.49 -14.99
C LYS A 26 1.79 -17.54 -15.70
N LYS A 27 3.08 -17.52 -15.36
CA LYS A 27 4.09 -16.73 -16.08
C LYS A 27 4.26 -17.24 -17.52
N LEU A 28 4.29 -18.55 -17.72
CA LEU A 28 4.38 -19.16 -19.04
C LEU A 28 3.19 -18.79 -19.93
N ILE A 29 1.97 -18.78 -19.39
CA ILE A 29 0.76 -18.32 -20.12
C ILE A 29 0.94 -16.88 -20.65
N PHE A 30 1.47 -15.99 -19.82
CA PHE A 30 1.69 -14.60 -20.23
C PHE A 30 2.84 -14.43 -21.22
N GLN A 31 3.86 -15.28 -21.16
CA GLN A 31 4.93 -15.30 -22.15
C GLN A 31 4.39 -15.71 -23.53
N LEU A 32 3.56 -16.75 -23.59
CA LEU A 32 2.90 -17.17 -24.83
C LEU A 32 1.96 -16.08 -25.38
N GLU A 33 1.27 -15.34 -24.49
CA GLU A 33 0.46 -14.18 -24.89
C GLU A 33 1.34 -13.08 -25.51
N LYS A 34 2.51 -12.79 -24.94
CA LYS A 34 3.48 -11.82 -25.49
C LYS A 34 3.94 -12.23 -26.89
N GLU A 35 4.39 -13.47 -27.07
CA GLU A 35 4.85 -14.01 -28.35
C GLU A 35 3.76 -13.89 -29.44
N HIS A 36 2.50 -14.17 -29.09
CA HIS A 36 1.38 -14.02 -30.01
C HIS A 36 1.17 -12.56 -30.47
N VAL A 37 1.29 -11.59 -29.56
CA VAL A 37 1.14 -10.16 -29.87
C VAL A 37 2.29 -9.65 -30.73
N GLU A 38 3.52 -10.12 -30.49
CA GLU A 38 4.68 -9.80 -31.32
C GLU A 38 4.50 -10.30 -32.76
N ALA A 39 3.99 -11.52 -32.95
CA ALA A 39 3.72 -12.07 -34.28
C ALA A 39 2.69 -11.23 -35.07
N ILE A 40 1.65 -10.70 -34.40
CA ILE A 40 0.67 -9.79 -35.03
C ILE A 40 1.34 -8.49 -35.46
N ASN A 41 2.19 -7.92 -34.60
CA ASN A 41 2.86 -6.65 -34.86
C ASN A 41 3.91 -6.74 -35.98
N HIS A 42 4.56 -7.89 -36.16
CA HIS A 42 5.52 -8.13 -37.23
C HIS A 42 4.88 -8.53 -38.57
N GLY A 43 3.54 -8.62 -38.66
CA GLY A 43 2.84 -8.97 -39.89
C GLY A 43 3.16 -10.38 -40.38
N ALA A 44 3.36 -11.32 -39.44
CA ALA A 44 3.66 -12.71 -39.78
C ALA A 44 2.53 -13.35 -40.60
N ASP A 45 2.89 -14.17 -41.59
CA ASP A 45 1.92 -14.94 -42.39
C ASP A 45 1.00 -15.76 -41.48
N PRO A 46 -0.30 -15.85 -41.78
CA PRO A 46 -1.27 -16.57 -40.95
C PRO A 46 -0.89 -18.04 -40.73
N GLU A 47 -0.19 -18.69 -41.67
CA GLU A 47 0.32 -20.07 -41.49
C GLU A 47 1.43 -20.16 -40.43
N LYS A 48 2.36 -19.20 -40.38
CA LYS A 48 3.42 -19.17 -39.35
C LYS A 48 2.87 -18.84 -37.97
N MET A 49 1.79 -18.07 -37.91
CA MET A 49 1.09 -17.78 -36.66
C MET A 49 0.41 -19.00 -36.08
N ILE A 50 -0.09 -19.93 -36.92
CA ILE A 50 -0.68 -21.21 -36.49
C ILE A 50 0.43 -22.14 -35.97
N ASP A 51 1.57 -22.20 -36.64
CA ASP A 51 2.69 -23.08 -36.27
C ASP A 51 3.34 -22.67 -34.91
N GLN A 52 3.59 -21.37 -34.70
CA GLN A 52 4.03 -20.85 -33.39
C GLN A 52 3.01 -21.09 -32.27
N GLN A 53 1.73 -21.10 -32.65
CA GLN A 53 0.62 -21.34 -31.76
C GLN A 53 0.49 -22.81 -31.33
N GLU A 54 0.88 -23.74 -32.19
CA GLU A 54 0.98 -25.17 -31.88
C GLU A 54 2.21 -25.46 -31.01
N ASP A 55 3.36 -24.84 -31.31
CA ASP A 55 4.58 -24.94 -30.49
C ASP A 55 4.37 -24.38 -29.07
N GLY A 56 3.66 -23.25 -28.94
CA GLY A 56 3.30 -22.67 -27.65
C GLY A 56 2.40 -23.57 -26.80
N GLU A 57 1.43 -24.24 -27.43
CA GLU A 57 0.57 -25.22 -26.74
C GLU A 57 1.38 -26.44 -26.29
N ALA A 58 2.29 -26.94 -27.13
CA ALA A 58 3.17 -28.06 -26.78
C ALA A 58 4.08 -27.72 -25.58
N LYS A 59 4.66 -26.51 -25.53
CA LYS A 59 5.45 -26.03 -24.39
C LYS A 59 4.64 -25.97 -23.10
N PHE A 60 3.40 -25.47 -23.18
CA PHE A 60 2.54 -25.40 -22.01
C PHE A 60 2.10 -26.78 -21.51
N ILE A 61 1.80 -27.71 -22.44
CA ILE A 61 1.49 -29.10 -22.11
C ILE A 61 2.68 -29.78 -21.43
N SER A 62 3.90 -29.62 -21.96
CA SER A 62 5.11 -30.17 -21.34
C SER A 62 5.33 -29.63 -19.91
N ALA A 63 5.09 -28.34 -19.68
CA ALA A 63 5.16 -27.77 -18.34
C ALA A 63 4.07 -28.30 -17.39
N LEU A 64 2.87 -28.59 -17.90
CA LEU A 64 1.81 -29.23 -17.13
C LEU A 64 2.16 -30.68 -16.77
N ASP A 65 2.74 -31.43 -17.71
CA ASP A 65 3.15 -32.82 -17.51
C ASP A 65 4.19 -32.92 -16.41
N ILE A 66 5.19 -32.02 -16.38
CA ILE A 66 6.20 -31.96 -15.31
C ILE A 66 5.53 -31.71 -13.95
N GLN A 67 4.52 -30.85 -13.88
CA GLN A 67 3.79 -30.62 -12.62
C GLN A 67 2.92 -31.81 -12.24
N LEU A 68 2.35 -32.53 -13.20
CA LEU A 68 1.52 -33.71 -12.98
C LEU A 68 2.37 -34.88 -12.46
N GLU A 69 3.52 -35.13 -13.08
CA GLU A 69 4.50 -36.14 -12.66
C GLU A 69 5.00 -35.87 -11.24
N LYS A 70 5.35 -34.62 -10.92
CA LYS A 70 5.74 -34.23 -9.56
C LYS A 70 4.67 -34.56 -8.51
N VAL A 71 3.40 -34.26 -8.80
CA VAL A 71 2.29 -34.56 -7.89
C VAL A 71 2.08 -36.07 -7.76
N PHE A 72 2.22 -36.80 -8.88
CA PHE A 72 2.09 -38.25 -8.93
C PHE A 72 3.16 -38.98 -8.11
N GLU A 73 4.43 -38.61 -8.27
CA GLU A 73 5.56 -39.23 -7.55
C GLU A 73 5.42 -39.00 -6.05
N PHE A 74 5.18 -37.76 -5.64
CA PHE A 74 5.01 -37.40 -4.24
C PHE A 74 3.84 -38.14 -3.60
N TYR A 75 2.68 -38.16 -4.27
CA TYR A 75 1.50 -38.88 -3.79
C TYR A 75 1.79 -40.37 -3.60
N THR A 76 2.41 -41.01 -4.59
CA THR A 76 2.69 -42.46 -4.56
C THR A 76 3.69 -42.80 -3.46
N GLN A 77 4.72 -41.97 -3.28
CA GLN A 77 5.70 -42.14 -2.21
C GLN A 77 5.02 -42.00 -0.84
N LYS A 78 4.28 -40.91 -0.62
CA LYS A 78 3.63 -40.64 0.67
C LYS A 78 2.52 -41.62 1.01
N GLU A 79 1.73 -42.05 0.03
CA GLU A 79 0.74 -43.10 0.21
C GLU A 79 1.40 -44.39 0.72
N SER A 80 2.48 -44.83 0.07
CA SER A 80 3.19 -46.06 0.46
C SER A 80 3.83 -45.97 1.85
N GLU A 81 4.33 -44.79 2.23
CA GLU A 81 4.90 -44.51 3.54
C GLU A 81 3.82 -44.56 4.63
N LEU A 82 2.71 -43.86 4.43
CA LEU A 82 1.61 -43.79 5.39
C LEU A 82 0.89 -45.14 5.58
N TYR A 83 0.73 -45.92 4.51
CA TYR A 83 0.10 -47.25 4.61
C TYR A 83 1.00 -48.25 5.33
N ARG A 84 2.32 -48.20 5.11
CA ARG A 84 3.27 -49.04 5.88
C ARG A 84 3.25 -48.67 7.36
N MET A 85 3.29 -47.38 7.70
CA MET A 85 3.21 -46.93 9.09
C MET A 85 1.88 -47.34 9.74
N LEU A 86 0.78 -47.36 8.98
CA LEU A 86 -0.49 -47.86 9.47
C LEU A 86 -0.44 -49.36 9.77
N ASP A 87 0.09 -50.15 8.84
CA ASP A 87 0.21 -51.61 9.01
C ASP A 87 1.15 -51.96 10.19
N ASP A 88 2.26 -51.22 10.36
CA ASP A 88 3.21 -51.41 11.46
C ASP A 88 2.59 -51.07 12.83
N ILE A 89 1.87 -49.94 12.93
CA ILE A 89 1.21 -49.53 14.17
C ILE A 89 0.04 -50.46 14.51
N GLU A 90 -0.70 -50.94 13.52
CA GLU A 90 -1.78 -51.91 13.77
C GLU A 90 -1.21 -53.23 14.30
N ALA A 91 -0.09 -53.72 13.75
CA ALA A 91 0.61 -54.90 14.26
C ALA A 91 1.11 -54.71 15.71
N GLU A 92 1.57 -53.50 16.07
CA GLU A 92 1.98 -53.15 17.43
C GLU A 92 0.79 -53.10 18.41
N VAL A 93 -0.36 -52.58 17.96
CA VAL A 93 -1.60 -52.53 18.75
C VAL A 93 -2.19 -53.93 18.96
N GLU A 94 -2.16 -54.79 17.94
CA GLU A 94 -2.63 -56.17 18.03
C GLU A 94 -1.70 -57.05 18.87
N GLY A 95 -0.38 -56.89 18.74
CA GLY A 95 0.62 -57.59 19.54
C GLY A 95 0.51 -57.30 21.05
N ASN A 96 0.17 -56.06 21.41
CA ASN A 96 -0.04 -55.66 22.81
C ASN A 96 -1.38 -56.15 23.42
N GLN A 97 -2.32 -56.64 22.61
CA GLN A 97 -3.59 -57.19 23.10
C GLN A 97 -3.49 -58.67 23.53
N ASP A 98 -2.49 -59.41 23.03
CA ASP A 98 -2.29 -60.84 23.32
C ASP A 98 -1.52 -61.09 24.64
N ASP A 99 -0.86 -60.07 25.20
CA ASP A 99 -0.16 -60.14 26.49
C ASP A 99 -1.13 -59.94 27.69
N GLY A 100 -2.11 -60.84 27.80
CA GLY A 100 -2.56 -61.42 29.08
C GLY A 100 -2.98 -60.57 30.29
N ARG A 101 -3.29 -59.27 30.20
CA ARG A 101 -3.86 -58.51 31.35
C ARG A 101 -5.07 -57.65 30.98
N LYS A 102 -6.24 -58.30 30.97
CA LYS A 102 -7.56 -57.65 31.05
C LYS A 102 -7.85 -57.23 32.49
N ASP A 103 -7.28 -56.13 32.96
CA ASP A 103 -7.79 -55.47 34.17
C ASP A 103 -7.82 -53.94 34.00
N SER A 104 -9.03 -53.40 33.91
CA SER A 104 -9.42 -52.00 34.07
C SER A 104 -8.65 -50.94 33.26
N PHE A 105 -8.98 -50.80 31.97
CA PHE A 105 -8.77 -49.51 31.27
C PHE A 105 -9.80 -48.49 31.78
N THR A 106 -9.50 -47.79 32.86
CA THR A 106 -10.19 -46.53 33.19
C THR A 106 -9.82 -45.47 32.14
N PRO A 107 -10.78 -44.72 31.59
CA PRO A 107 -10.48 -43.65 30.63
C PRO A 107 -9.53 -42.64 31.30
N LEU A 108 -8.29 -42.55 30.83
CA LEU A 108 -7.35 -41.52 31.23
C LEU A 108 -7.79 -40.18 30.60
N GLU A 109 -8.84 -39.60 31.18
CA GLU A 109 -9.49 -38.36 30.77
C GLU A 109 -8.69 -37.09 31.13
N ASN A 110 -7.45 -37.23 31.65
CA ASN A 110 -6.67 -36.14 32.25
C ASN A 110 -5.26 -35.90 31.68
N LEU A 111 -4.91 -36.42 30.50
CA LEU A 111 -3.61 -36.10 29.86
C LEU A 111 -3.58 -34.79 29.04
N ASP A 112 -4.72 -34.10 28.89
CA ASP A 112 -4.83 -32.82 28.16
C ASP A 112 -4.02 -31.65 28.77
N SER A 113 -3.32 -31.87 29.89
CA SER A 113 -2.58 -30.81 30.61
C SER A 113 -1.06 -30.83 30.42
N THR A 114 -0.47 -31.80 29.71
CA THR A 114 1.01 -31.97 29.71
C THR A 114 1.72 -31.61 28.41
N TYR A 115 1.06 -31.55 27.25
CA TYR A 115 1.67 -31.07 26.01
C TYR A 115 1.31 -29.61 25.74
N SER A 116 1.93 -28.70 26.49
CA SER A 116 2.06 -27.31 26.07
C SER A 116 3.41 -27.14 25.36
N LEU A 117 3.35 -26.95 24.04
CA LEU A 117 4.50 -26.48 23.25
C LEU A 117 5.14 -25.26 23.96
N PRO A 118 6.47 -25.21 24.16
CA PRO A 118 7.07 -24.07 24.84
C PRO A 118 6.93 -22.80 24.00
N ASN A 119 6.36 -21.77 24.63
CA ASN A 119 6.26 -20.37 24.19
C ASN A 119 5.22 -20.01 23.11
N ALA A 120 4.02 -19.66 23.59
CA ALA A 120 3.26 -18.54 23.03
C ALA A 120 2.50 -17.79 24.14
N LYS A 121 3.20 -16.94 24.90
CA LYS A 121 2.52 -15.87 25.65
C LYS A 121 2.00 -14.84 24.64
N VAL A 122 0.71 -14.91 24.32
CA VAL A 122 -0.03 -13.76 23.78
C VAL A 122 -1.05 -13.37 24.83
N SER A 123 -0.79 -12.23 25.45
CA SER A 123 -1.69 -11.53 26.36
C SER A 123 -2.99 -11.16 25.64
N SER A 124 -4.12 -11.60 26.18
CA SER A 124 -5.42 -11.01 25.89
C SER A 124 -6.11 -10.66 27.20
N GLU A 125 -5.93 -9.42 27.64
CA GLU A 125 -6.92 -8.76 28.51
C GLU A 125 -8.20 -8.54 27.70
N PRO A 126 -9.36 -8.59 28.39
CA PRO A 126 -10.19 -7.40 28.38
C PRO A 126 -10.66 -7.00 29.79
N LYS A 127 -10.49 -5.71 30.09
CA LYS A 127 -11.28 -4.91 31.05
C LYS A 127 -12.67 -4.65 30.41
N ASP A 128 -13.81 -4.48 31.08
CA ASP A 128 -14.20 -3.93 32.39
C ASP A 128 -15.45 -4.69 32.90
N SER A 129 -15.70 -4.92 34.19
CA SER A 129 -16.34 -3.94 35.10
C SER A 129 -16.58 -4.52 36.52
N ILE A 130 -16.51 -3.62 37.51
CA ILE A 130 -16.63 -3.69 38.99
C ILE A 130 -18.14 -3.75 39.40
N PRO A 131 -18.64 -4.21 40.61
CA PRO A 131 -18.06 -4.05 41.96
C PRO A 131 -18.12 -5.19 43.02
N ILE A 132 -17.11 -5.13 43.93
CA ILE A 132 -17.14 -5.22 45.41
C ILE A 132 -17.67 -6.50 46.11
N SER A 133 -16.77 -7.25 46.78
CA SER A 133 -16.74 -7.41 48.26
C SER A 133 -15.62 -8.35 48.80
N ARG A 134 -14.73 -7.77 49.61
CA ARG A 134 -13.95 -8.28 50.78
C ARG A 134 -14.00 -9.79 51.15
N ARG A 135 -12.83 -10.44 51.34
CA ARG A 135 -12.07 -10.63 52.63
C ARG A 135 -10.92 -11.68 52.52
N THR A 136 -9.70 -11.26 52.88
CA THR A 136 -8.61 -11.91 53.68
C THR A 136 -8.62 -13.45 53.91
N SER A 137 -7.53 -14.25 53.89
CA SER A 137 -6.20 -14.08 54.52
C SER A 137 -5.15 -15.20 54.19
N ARG A 138 -3.87 -14.79 54.09
CA ARG A 138 -2.54 -15.40 54.43
C ARG A 138 -2.33 -16.90 54.79
N ILE A 139 -1.47 -17.54 53.99
CA ILE A 139 -0.10 -18.12 54.23
C ILE A 139 0.25 -18.76 55.61
N SER A 140 0.78 -20.00 55.58
CA SER A 140 2.01 -20.41 56.30
C SER A 140 2.68 -21.67 55.70
N ARG A 141 4.01 -21.78 55.89
CA ARG A 141 4.99 -22.68 55.24
C ARG A 141 5.55 -23.74 56.22
N SER A 142 6.27 -24.72 55.63
CA SER A 142 7.40 -25.53 56.17
C SER A 142 7.02 -26.97 56.61
N SER A 143 7.86 -28.01 56.55
CA SER A 143 9.32 -28.18 56.33
C SER A 143 9.64 -29.65 55.95
N ARG A 144 10.84 -29.89 55.39
CA ARG A 144 11.41 -31.22 55.04
C ARG A 144 12.09 -31.89 56.24
N ARG A 145 12.01 -33.22 56.33
CA ARG A 145 13.03 -34.08 56.96
C ARG A 145 13.06 -35.47 56.29
N GLY A 146 14.25 -35.93 55.91
CA GLY A 146 14.46 -37.20 55.21
C GLY A 146 14.49 -38.41 56.13
N SER A 147 14.11 -39.58 55.60
CA SER A 147 14.28 -40.90 56.21
C SER A 147 14.81 -41.90 55.19
N ARG A 148 15.64 -42.83 55.65
CA ARG A 148 16.18 -43.98 54.90
C ARG A 148 15.02 -44.88 54.43
N MET A 149 15.00 -45.24 53.15
CA MET A 149 13.96 -46.12 52.57
C MET A 149 14.21 -47.60 52.90
N SER A 150 13.13 -48.34 53.17
CA SER A 150 13.14 -49.78 53.45
C SER A 150 13.21 -50.60 52.15
N MET A 151 13.48 -51.91 52.26
CA MET A 151 13.64 -52.83 51.14
C MET A 151 12.34 -53.02 50.32
N GLU A 152 11.17 -52.87 50.95
CA GLU A 152 9.87 -52.82 50.26
C GLU A 152 9.71 -51.57 49.39
N SER A 153 10.30 -50.43 49.80
CA SER A 153 10.32 -49.22 48.97
C SER A 153 11.21 -49.35 47.73
N ARG A 154 12.13 -50.32 47.70
CA ARG A 154 12.95 -50.61 46.51
C ARG A 154 12.22 -51.52 45.52
N MET A 155 11.40 -52.45 45.99
CA MET A 155 10.54 -53.27 45.13
C MET A 155 9.32 -52.51 44.59
N SER A 156 8.78 -51.53 45.33
CA SER A 156 7.70 -50.66 44.83
C SER A 156 8.16 -49.61 43.82
N ILE A 157 9.47 -49.31 43.75
CA ILE A 157 10.04 -48.41 42.74
C ILE A 157 10.21 -49.12 41.39
N ASP A 158 10.44 -50.44 41.36
CA ASP A 158 10.54 -51.20 40.10
C ASP A 158 9.18 -51.36 39.41
N ASN A 159 8.11 -51.69 40.16
CA ASN A 159 6.76 -51.78 39.58
C ASN A 159 6.25 -50.41 39.07
N ASN A 160 6.52 -49.32 39.80
CA ASN A 160 6.17 -47.98 39.31
C ASN A 160 6.95 -47.59 38.05
N ARG A 161 8.15 -48.15 37.84
CA ARG A 161 8.97 -47.87 36.65
C ARG A 161 8.46 -48.61 35.43
N GLU A 162 8.03 -49.85 35.60
CA GLU A 162 7.34 -50.62 34.55
C GLU A 162 5.99 -49.99 34.20
N ASP A 163 5.19 -49.58 35.20
CA ASP A 163 3.92 -48.88 34.97
C ASP A 163 4.12 -47.49 34.32
N ASP A 164 5.15 -46.72 34.72
CA ASP A 164 5.48 -45.43 34.09
C ASP A 164 5.94 -45.63 32.62
N LEU A 165 6.73 -46.67 32.33
CA LEU A 165 7.17 -47.01 30.97
C LEU A 165 6.00 -47.45 30.06
N LEU A 166 5.03 -48.19 30.60
CA LEU A 166 3.82 -48.57 29.87
C LEU A 166 2.90 -47.37 29.59
N VAL A 167 2.77 -46.44 30.55
CA VAL A 167 2.01 -45.20 30.36
C VAL A 167 2.68 -44.30 29.32
N GLU A 168 4.01 -44.20 29.34
CA GLU A 168 4.80 -43.47 28.34
C GLU A 168 4.61 -44.09 26.94
N HIS A 169 4.72 -45.41 26.83
CA HIS A 169 4.53 -46.13 25.57
C HIS A 169 3.10 -46.00 25.00
N LEU A 170 2.06 -46.10 25.85
CA LEU A 170 0.66 -45.90 25.44
C LEU A 170 0.37 -44.44 25.04
N SER A 171 1.02 -43.48 25.69
CA SER A 171 0.95 -42.06 25.32
C SER A 171 1.60 -41.79 23.96
N ASP A 172 2.74 -42.42 23.70
CA ASP A 172 3.43 -42.34 22.40
C ASP A 172 2.60 -42.97 21.29
N LEU A 173 2.04 -44.16 21.52
CA LEU A 173 1.20 -44.86 20.55
C LEU A 173 -0.09 -44.06 20.22
N ARG A 174 -0.71 -43.44 21.23
CA ARG A 174 -1.84 -42.52 21.04
C ARG A 174 -1.44 -41.33 20.16
N SER A 175 -0.27 -40.76 20.39
CA SER A 175 0.23 -39.61 19.64
C SER A 175 0.56 -39.98 18.20
N HIS A 176 1.18 -41.14 17.97
CA HIS A 176 1.47 -41.66 16.63
C HIS A 176 0.19 -41.90 15.81
N LEU A 177 -0.86 -42.49 16.39
CA LEU A 177 -2.14 -42.67 15.70
C LEU A 177 -2.82 -41.35 15.33
N ILE A 178 -2.73 -40.33 16.19
CA ILE A 178 -3.27 -39.00 15.91
C ILE A 178 -2.49 -38.33 14.78
N LEU A 179 -1.15 -38.39 14.80
CA LEU A 179 -0.31 -37.84 13.74
C LEU A 179 -0.56 -38.54 12.40
N LEU A 180 -0.71 -39.86 12.39
CA LEU A 180 -0.99 -40.62 11.18
C LEU A 180 -2.38 -40.28 10.59
N TYR A 181 -3.39 -40.09 11.44
CA TYR A 181 -4.71 -39.61 11.03
C TYR A 181 -4.63 -38.22 10.38
N ILE A 182 -3.85 -37.32 10.98
CA ILE A 182 -3.62 -35.97 10.44
C ILE A 182 -2.95 -36.07 9.07
N SER A 183 -1.85 -36.81 8.94
CA SER A 183 -1.12 -36.93 7.66
C SER A 183 -1.93 -37.59 6.54
N LEU A 184 -2.80 -38.57 6.82
CA LEU A 184 -3.69 -39.13 5.80
C LEU A 184 -4.82 -38.16 5.40
N SER A 185 -5.35 -37.40 6.35
CA SER A 185 -6.34 -36.35 6.08
C SER A 185 -5.74 -35.19 5.27
N GLU A 186 -4.48 -34.85 5.55
CA GLU A 186 -3.69 -33.89 4.78
C GLU A 186 -3.42 -34.40 3.36
N LEU A 187 -3.14 -35.70 3.19
CA LEU A 187 -2.94 -36.31 1.86
C LEU A 187 -4.24 -36.24 1.02
N GLU A 188 -5.41 -36.44 1.64
CA GLU A 188 -6.71 -36.23 0.96
C GLU A 188 -6.85 -34.77 0.52
N SER A 189 -6.57 -33.82 1.42
CA SER A 189 -6.63 -32.39 1.10
C SER A 189 -5.63 -31.98 0.01
N TYR A 190 -4.43 -32.57 0.00
CA TYR A 190 -3.40 -32.38 -1.02
C TYR A 190 -3.92 -32.73 -2.42
N VAL A 191 -4.62 -33.86 -2.56
CA VAL A 191 -5.22 -34.27 -3.84
C VAL A 191 -6.29 -33.28 -4.29
N GLU A 192 -7.20 -32.87 -3.40
CA GLU A 192 -8.28 -31.93 -3.75
C GLU A 192 -7.76 -30.54 -4.17
N LEU A 193 -6.74 -30.04 -3.47
CA LEU A 193 -6.13 -28.75 -3.75
C LEU A 193 -5.39 -28.75 -5.09
N ASN A 194 -4.61 -29.80 -5.38
CA ASN A 194 -3.91 -29.92 -6.66
C ASN A 194 -4.86 -30.12 -7.84
N ARG A 195 -5.95 -30.88 -7.68
CA ARG A 195 -7.02 -31.00 -8.67
C ARG A 195 -7.61 -29.63 -9.00
N THR A 196 -7.93 -28.85 -7.97
CA THR A 196 -8.45 -27.49 -8.11
C THR A 196 -7.43 -26.56 -8.79
N ALA A 197 -6.13 -26.76 -8.54
CA ALA A 197 -5.08 -25.97 -9.16
C ALA A 197 -4.96 -26.21 -10.66
N PHE A 198 -4.98 -27.48 -11.10
CA PHE A 198 -5.02 -27.85 -12.51
C PHE A 198 -6.27 -27.29 -13.22
N GLU A 199 -7.45 -27.40 -12.61
CA GLU A 199 -8.68 -26.85 -13.18
C GLU A 199 -8.59 -25.33 -13.38
N LYS A 200 -8.07 -24.60 -12.38
CA LYS A 200 -7.96 -23.14 -12.41
C LYS A 200 -6.87 -22.64 -13.35
N ILE A 201 -5.77 -23.37 -13.53
CA ILE A 201 -4.71 -22.94 -14.46
C ILE A 201 -5.13 -23.21 -15.91
N LEU A 202 -5.75 -24.35 -16.20
CA LEU A 202 -6.32 -24.66 -17.52
C LEU A 202 -7.42 -23.67 -17.90
N LYS A 203 -8.33 -23.34 -16.96
CA LYS A 203 -9.34 -22.28 -17.18
C LYS A 203 -8.72 -20.91 -17.46
N LYS A 204 -7.54 -20.63 -16.89
CA LYS A 204 -6.83 -19.37 -17.14
C LYS A 204 -6.17 -19.37 -18.52
N TYR A 205 -5.52 -20.47 -18.91
CA TYR A 205 -4.96 -20.66 -20.24
C TYR A 205 -6.03 -20.41 -21.32
N ASP A 206 -7.17 -21.10 -21.21
CA ASP A 206 -8.30 -20.97 -22.14
C ASP A 206 -8.86 -19.54 -22.19
N LYS A 207 -8.90 -18.82 -21.07
CA LYS A 207 -9.43 -17.45 -21.00
C LYS A 207 -8.46 -16.41 -21.59
N VAL A 208 -7.16 -16.61 -21.43
CA VAL A 208 -6.12 -15.67 -21.89
C VAL A 208 -5.87 -15.86 -23.38
N LEU A 209 -5.74 -17.11 -23.84
CA LEU A 209 -5.39 -17.45 -25.22
C LEU A 209 -6.61 -17.83 -26.10
N GLU A 210 -7.83 -17.79 -25.54
CA GLU A 210 -9.10 -18.06 -26.24
C GLU A 210 -9.18 -19.47 -26.86
N ARG A 211 -8.77 -20.49 -26.08
CA ARG A 211 -8.72 -21.90 -26.49
C ARG A 211 -9.60 -22.81 -25.62
N ASN A 212 -9.61 -24.11 -25.95
CA ASN A 212 -10.30 -25.16 -25.20
C ASN A 212 -9.36 -26.35 -24.91
N LEU A 213 -8.26 -26.07 -24.20
CA LEU A 213 -7.32 -27.08 -23.73
C LEU A 213 -7.85 -27.79 -22.48
N ARG A 214 -8.62 -27.08 -21.64
CA ARG A 214 -9.15 -27.62 -20.38
C ARG A 214 -9.91 -28.93 -20.58
N THR A 215 -10.85 -28.99 -21.52
CA THR A 215 -11.67 -30.21 -21.72
C THR A 215 -10.80 -31.38 -22.19
N LYS A 216 -9.78 -31.13 -23.03
CA LYS A 216 -8.90 -32.18 -23.56
C LYS A 216 -7.93 -32.73 -22.53
N TYR A 217 -7.24 -31.85 -21.78
CA TYR A 217 -6.16 -32.25 -20.88
C TYR A 217 -6.65 -32.67 -19.50
N LEU A 218 -7.69 -32.01 -18.96
CA LEU A 218 -8.24 -32.35 -17.64
C LEU A 218 -8.86 -33.75 -17.65
N GLU A 219 -9.64 -34.08 -18.68
CA GLU A 219 -10.33 -35.37 -18.77
C GLU A 219 -9.38 -36.52 -19.08
N LYS A 220 -8.41 -36.33 -19.99
CA LYS A 220 -7.53 -37.42 -20.47
C LYS A 220 -6.24 -37.64 -19.69
N MET A 221 -5.71 -36.61 -19.04
CA MET A 221 -4.39 -36.71 -18.38
C MET A 221 -4.51 -36.58 -16.86
N VAL A 222 -5.22 -35.54 -16.39
CA VAL A 222 -5.30 -35.27 -14.95
C VAL A 222 -6.22 -36.27 -14.26
N LEU A 223 -7.47 -36.44 -14.73
CA LEU A 223 -8.44 -37.33 -14.07
C LEU A 223 -8.11 -38.83 -14.25
N ASP A 224 -7.38 -39.19 -15.30
CA ASP A 224 -6.92 -40.56 -15.55
C ASP A 224 -5.60 -40.89 -14.82
N SER A 225 -5.02 -39.95 -14.07
CA SER A 225 -3.84 -40.23 -13.24
C SER A 225 -4.25 -40.72 -11.84
N ARG A 226 -3.51 -41.72 -11.34
CA ARG A 226 -3.81 -42.46 -10.09
C ARG A 226 -4.21 -41.57 -8.89
N PRO A 227 -3.52 -40.45 -8.58
CA PRO A 227 -3.89 -39.61 -7.43
C PRO A 227 -5.31 -39.04 -7.48
N PHE A 228 -5.86 -38.81 -8.68
CA PHE A 228 -7.17 -38.16 -8.86
C PHE A 228 -8.30 -39.14 -9.24
N MET A 229 -7.99 -40.44 -9.37
CA MET A 229 -8.99 -41.45 -9.68
C MET A 229 -9.97 -41.62 -8.51
N PRO A 230 -11.29 -41.74 -8.77
CA PRO A 230 -12.28 -41.96 -7.72
C PRO A 230 -11.99 -43.20 -6.87
N GLN A 231 -11.54 -44.29 -7.49
CA GLN A 231 -11.19 -45.54 -6.81
C GLN A 231 -10.07 -45.36 -5.79
N THR A 232 -9.04 -44.56 -6.13
CA THR A 232 -7.91 -44.29 -5.25
C THR A 232 -8.32 -43.42 -4.06
N LEU A 233 -9.18 -42.43 -4.28
CA LEU A 233 -9.76 -41.63 -3.21
C LEU A 233 -10.62 -42.46 -2.25
N ASP A 234 -11.38 -43.42 -2.77
CA ASP A 234 -12.19 -44.33 -1.94
C ASP A 234 -11.31 -45.26 -1.09
N VAL A 235 -10.16 -45.72 -1.63
CA VAL A 235 -9.15 -46.47 -0.85
C VAL A 235 -8.52 -45.60 0.24
N LEU A 236 -8.14 -44.36 -0.07
CA LEU A 236 -7.59 -43.45 0.94
C LEU A 236 -8.57 -43.20 2.08
N ARG A 237 -9.86 -42.97 1.76
CA ARG A 237 -10.93 -42.80 2.74
C ARG A 237 -11.18 -44.05 3.58
N SER A 238 -11.02 -45.24 3.00
CA SER A 238 -11.15 -46.48 3.75
C SER A 238 -9.99 -46.68 4.74
N GLN A 239 -8.77 -46.26 4.39
CA GLN A 239 -7.62 -46.27 5.30
C GLN A 239 -7.77 -45.24 6.44
N ILE A 240 -8.30 -44.04 6.16
CA ILE A 240 -8.66 -43.06 7.21
C ILE A 240 -9.68 -43.68 8.18
N ALA A 241 -10.71 -44.36 7.65
CA ALA A 241 -11.69 -45.06 8.47
C ALA A 241 -11.10 -46.23 9.29
N ARG A 242 -10.08 -46.93 8.75
CA ARG A 242 -9.36 -48.00 9.45
C ARG A 242 -8.61 -47.47 10.68
N ILE A 243 -7.94 -46.32 10.59
CA ILE A 243 -7.30 -45.67 11.75
C ILE A 243 -8.31 -45.28 12.82
N GLU A 244 -9.47 -44.76 12.42
CA GLU A 244 -10.55 -44.44 13.37
C GLU A 244 -10.98 -45.69 14.15
N THR A 245 -11.03 -46.85 13.49
CA THR A 245 -11.38 -48.12 14.15
C THR A 245 -10.28 -48.63 15.07
N VAL A 246 -9.00 -48.56 14.66
CA VAL A 246 -7.86 -48.96 15.49
C VAL A 246 -7.78 -48.11 16.75
N PHE A 247 -7.92 -46.78 16.63
CA PHE A 247 -7.91 -45.87 17.78
C PHE A 247 -9.13 -46.05 18.68
N ALA A 248 -10.31 -46.32 18.11
CA ALA A 248 -11.50 -46.59 18.90
C ALA A 248 -11.34 -47.85 19.76
N ASN A 249 -10.76 -48.91 19.19
CA ASN A 249 -10.50 -50.17 19.89
C ASN A 249 -9.42 -50.01 20.98
N ALA A 250 -8.35 -49.28 20.69
CA ALA A 250 -7.23 -49.10 21.63
C ALA A 250 -7.53 -48.13 22.78
N PHE A 251 -8.23 -47.01 22.53
CA PHE A 251 -8.34 -45.91 23.51
C PHE A 251 -9.76 -45.49 23.88
N CYS A 252 -10.79 -45.91 23.14
CA CYS A 252 -12.18 -45.48 23.36
C CYS A 252 -13.14 -46.65 23.69
N GLY A 253 -12.62 -47.82 24.05
CA GLY A 253 -13.43 -49.00 24.39
C GLY A 253 -14.36 -49.45 23.25
N GLY A 254 -13.94 -49.27 22.00
CA GLY A 254 -14.71 -49.59 20.80
C GLY A 254 -15.71 -48.49 20.35
N ASN A 255 -15.79 -47.36 21.06
CA ASN A 255 -16.72 -46.29 20.68
C ASN A 255 -16.16 -45.36 19.59
N ARG A 256 -16.48 -45.67 18.34
CA ARG A 256 -16.04 -44.91 17.14
C ARG A 256 -16.44 -43.42 17.17
N THR A 257 -17.55 -43.06 17.80
CA THR A 257 -18.02 -41.66 17.79
C THR A 257 -17.16 -40.73 18.65
N ILE A 258 -16.60 -41.25 19.75
CA ILE A 258 -15.71 -40.51 20.65
C ILE A 258 -14.33 -40.37 20.00
N ALA A 259 -13.81 -41.46 19.42
CA ALA A 259 -12.56 -41.47 18.65
C ALA A 259 -12.56 -40.42 17.53
N LEU A 260 -13.61 -40.42 16.71
CA LEU A 260 -13.77 -39.47 15.61
C LEU A 260 -13.84 -38.02 16.11
N ARG A 261 -14.50 -37.76 17.25
CA ARG A 261 -14.57 -36.41 17.83
C ARG A 261 -13.19 -35.93 18.29
N GLN A 262 -12.42 -36.78 18.96
CA GLN A 262 -11.07 -36.44 19.43
C GLN A 262 -10.11 -36.19 18.26
N MET A 263 -10.07 -37.12 17.29
CA MET A 263 -9.22 -37.00 16.10
C MET A 263 -9.54 -35.76 15.27
N LYS A 264 -10.83 -35.47 15.03
CA LYS A 264 -11.23 -34.25 14.31
C LYS A 264 -10.94 -32.97 15.09
N SER A 265 -10.88 -33.01 16.42
CA SER A 265 -10.46 -31.86 17.24
C SER A 265 -8.99 -31.55 17.01
N HIS A 266 -8.12 -32.57 17.14
CA HIS A 266 -6.68 -32.41 16.89
C HIS A 266 -6.37 -31.98 15.46
N LEU A 267 -7.07 -32.54 14.46
CA LEU A 267 -6.95 -32.10 13.07
C LEU A 267 -7.34 -30.62 12.91
N ARG A 268 -8.42 -30.17 13.57
CA ARG A 268 -8.85 -28.77 13.52
C ARG A 268 -7.83 -27.85 14.17
N ASP A 269 -7.24 -28.24 15.29
CA ASP A 269 -6.25 -27.45 16.00
C ASP A 269 -4.95 -27.34 15.19
N GLN A 270 -4.50 -28.44 14.58
CA GLN A 270 -3.34 -28.45 13.68
C GLN A 270 -3.58 -27.57 12.45
N VAL A 271 -4.71 -27.73 11.76
CA VAL A 271 -5.07 -26.89 10.59
C VAL A 271 -5.18 -25.41 10.99
N THR A 272 -5.68 -25.11 12.19
CA THR A 272 -5.77 -23.73 12.70
C THR A 272 -4.39 -23.17 13.02
N PHE A 273 -3.51 -23.97 13.62
CA PHE A 273 -2.13 -23.60 13.93
C PHE A 273 -1.33 -23.33 12.65
N GLU A 274 -1.40 -24.23 11.67
CA GLU A 274 -0.73 -24.08 10.37
C GLU A 274 -1.25 -22.85 9.62
N ARG A 275 -2.58 -22.67 9.53
CA ARG A 275 -3.15 -21.46 8.92
C ARG A 275 -2.69 -20.20 9.60
N ASN A 276 -2.63 -20.16 10.93
CA ASN A 276 -2.16 -18.98 11.66
C ASN A 276 -0.66 -18.72 11.47
N THR A 277 0.15 -19.77 11.34
CA THR A 277 1.60 -19.67 11.18
C THR A 277 1.95 -19.29 9.75
N VAL A 278 1.39 -19.98 8.76
CA VAL A 278 1.51 -19.65 7.32
C VAL A 278 0.93 -18.29 7.02
N TRP A 279 -0.22 -17.91 7.60
CA TRP A 279 -0.76 -16.56 7.43
C TRP A 279 0.14 -15.50 8.07
N LYS A 280 0.69 -15.73 9.27
CA LYS A 280 1.66 -14.80 9.87
C LYS A 280 2.91 -14.66 9.02
N ASP A 281 3.47 -15.75 8.49
CA ASP A 281 4.66 -15.72 7.65
C ASP A 281 4.37 -15.11 6.28
N MET A 282 3.22 -15.41 5.67
CA MET A 282 2.77 -14.82 4.42
C MET A 282 2.47 -13.33 4.57
N VAL A 283 1.81 -12.90 5.65
CA VAL A 283 1.60 -11.47 5.96
C VAL A 283 2.92 -10.79 6.27
N ARG A 284 3.86 -11.48 6.94
CA ARG A 284 5.21 -10.97 7.16
C ARG A 284 5.99 -10.87 5.84
N GLN A 285 5.74 -11.76 4.87
CA GLN A 285 6.33 -11.75 3.54
C GLN A 285 5.65 -10.74 2.60
N GLU A 286 4.34 -10.49 2.75
CA GLU A 286 3.57 -9.44 2.07
C GLU A 286 3.92 -8.06 2.61
N ARG A 287 4.02 -7.92 3.94
CA ARG A 287 4.60 -6.73 4.60
C ARG A 287 6.03 -6.57 4.16
N ARG A 288 6.86 -7.61 4.17
CA ARG A 288 8.20 -7.53 3.60
C ARG A 288 8.17 -7.19 2.12
N THR A 289 7.29 -7.67 1.25
CA THR A 289 7.30 -7.31 -0.19
C THR A 289 6.71 -5.92 -0.45
N HIS A 290 5.80 -5.44 0.39
CA HIS A 290 5.34 -4.04 0.36
C HIS A 290 6.39 -3.11 0.99
N ASP A 291 7.09 -3.56 2.04
CA ASP A 291 8.19 -2.87 2.73
C ASP A 291 9.56 -3.05 2.03
N THR A 292 9.75 -4.02 1.11
CA THR A 292 10.99 -4.27 0.34
C THR A 292 10.87 -3.83 -1.11
N LYS A 293 9.67 -3.44 -1.56
CA LYS A 293 9.58 -2.43 -2.62
C LYS A 293 10.09 -1.06 -2.16
N LEU A 294 10.38 -0.89 -0.87
CA LEU A 294 11.43 -0.02 -0.40
C LEU A 294 12.75 -0.81 -0.31
N ILE A 295 13.58 -0.64 -1.34
CA ILE A 295 15.04 -0.79 -1.27
C ILE A 295 15.51 -2.25 -1.04
N GLU A 296 15.90 -2.95 -2.12
CA GLU A 296 17.04 -3.86 -1.99
C GLU A 296 18.19 -3.04 -1.38
N PRO A 297 18.79 -3.45 -0.25
CA PRO A 297 19.87 -2.68 0.36
C PRO A 297 21.08 -2.72 -0.56
N LYS A 298 21.18 -1.76 -1.48
CA LYS A 298 22.44 -1.36 -2.09
C LYS A 298 23.42 -1.26 -0.94
N LEU A 299 24.49 -2.06 -0.96
CA LEU A 299 25.56 -2.08 0.05
C LEU A 299 25.86 -0.66 0.52
N VAL A 300 25.26 -0.25 1.64
CA VAL A 300 25.35 1.14 2.08
C VAL A 300 26.78 1.28 2.60
N ARG A 301 27.60 2.07 1.90
CA ARG A 301 28.94 2.42 2.35
C ARG A 301 28.81 2.91 3.80
N SER A 302 29.42 2.19 4.73
CA SER A 302 29.40 2.55 6.15
C SER A 302 30.69 3.28 6.47
N TRP A 303 30.56 4.44 7.11
CA TRP A 303 31.68 5.26 7.54
C TRP A 303 31.85 5.09 9.05
N LYS A 304 33.06 4.78 9.51
CA LYS A 304 33.39 4.75 10.94
C LYS A 304 33.81 6.15 11.36
N ILE A 305 33.13 6.72 12.35
CA ILE A 305 33.54 7.99 12.94
C ILE A 305 34.85 7.75 13.71
N PRO A 306 35.90 8.58 13.52
CA PRO A 306 37.08 8.50 14.37
C PRO A 306 36.69 8.77 15.83
N PHE A 307 37.16 7.95 16.76
CA PHE A 307 36.90 8.00 18.22
C PHE A 307 35.56 7.43 18.74
N THR A 308 34.70 6.82 17.91
CA THR A 308 33.56 6.01 18.39
C THR A 308 33.43 4.69 17.62
N ASN A 309 32.94 3.62 18.27
CA ASN A 309 32.67 2.34 17.60
C ASN A 309 31.37 2.34 16.74
N LEU A 310 30.78 3.52 16.51
CA LEU A 310 29.55 3.69 15.74
C LEU A 310 29.84 3.63 14.23
N ARG A 311 29.20 2.68 13.54
CA ARG A 311 29.19 2.59 12.08
C ARG A 311 27.95 3.34 11.59
N LEU A 312 28.15 4.50 10.97
CA LEU A 312 27.04 5.25 10.37
C LEU A 312 26.92 4.90 8.88
N SER A 313 25.68 4.82 8.42
CA SER A 313 25.38 4.72 7.00
C SER A 313 25.69 6.07 6.31
N THR A 314 26.13 6.08 5.06
CA THR A 314 26.35 7.32 4.29
C THR A 314 25.09 8.20 4.23
N GLY A 315 23.90 7.59 4.16
CA GLY A 315 22.64 8.32 4.17
C GLY A 315 22.37 9.04 5.50
N THR A 316 22.60 8.34 6.62
CA THR A 316 22.43 8.92 7.97
C THR A 316 23.46 10.02 8.23
N LEU A 317 24.71 9.85 7.76
CA LEU A 317 25.72 10.90 7.89
C LEU A 317 25.30 12.16 7.13
N ARG A 318 24.76 12.03 5.91
CA ARG A 318 24.22 13.16 5.14
C ARG A 318 23.10 13.87 5.90
N GLN A 319 22.14 13.11 6.46
CA GLN A 319 21.04 13.68 7.24
C GLN A 319 21.53 14.45 8.47
N ILE A 320 22.49 13.89 9.22
CA ILE A 320 23.10 14.57 10.38
C ILE A 320 23.82 15.84 9.96
N LEU A 321 24.60 15.79 8.86
CA LEU A 321 25.30 16.97 8.35
C LEU A 321 24.32 18.07 7.89
N CYS A 322 23.25 17.71 7.18
CA CYS A 322 22.21 18.65 6.78
C CYS A 322 21.47 19.24 8.00
N PHE A 323 21.18 18.43 9.02
CA PHE A 323 20.60 18.91 10.27
C PHE A 323 21.52 19.90 11.00
N LEU A 324 22.80 19.55 11.15
CA LEU A 324 23.79 20.43 11.76
C LEU A 324 23.95 21.73 10.97
N LEU A 325 23.96 21.66 9.63
CA LEU A 325 23.97 22.85 8.78
C LEU A 325 22.74 23.73 9.04
N ALA A 326 21.54 23.15 9.09
CA ALA A 326 20.32 23.91 9.38
C ALA A 326 20.38 24.59 10.76
N VAL A 327 20.87 23.88 11.78
CA VAL A 327 21.05 24.44 13.14
C VAL A 327 22.10 25.55 13.16
N VAL A 328 23.22 25.39 12.47
CA VAL A 328 24.24 26.45 12.37
C VAL A 328 23.67 27.68 11.68
N VAL A 329 22.95 27.51 10.57
CA VAL A 329 22.29 28.61 9.85
C VAL A 329 21.26 29.31 10.75
N LEU A 330 20.46 28.55 11.51
CA LEU A 330 19.52 29.10 12.48
C LEU A 330 20.25 29.95 13.53
N ILE A 331 21.30 29.44 14.16
CA ILE A 331 22.07 30.18 15.17
C ILE A 331 22.66 31.46 14.59
N VAL A 332 23.23 31.40 13.39
CA VAL A 332 23.80 32.58 12.71
C VAL A 332 22.71 33.63 12.45
N LEU A 333 21.56 33.23 11.91
CA LEU A 333 20.45 34.15 11.63
C LEU A 333 19.79 34.71 12.90
N LEU A 334 19.87 34.01 14.03
CA LEU A 334 19.43 34.55 15.32
C LEU A 334 20.40 35.62 15.88
N CYS A 335 21.68 35.57 15.50
CA CYS A 335 22.70 36.53 15.94
C CYS A 335 22.84 37.73 15.00
N VAL A 336 22.51 37.58 13.72
CA VAL A 336 22.59 38.65 12.72
C VAL A 336 21.23 39.32 12.60
N ASP A 337 21.19 40.65 12.75
CA ASP A 337 19.97 41.41 12.56
C ASP A 337 19.77 41.74 11.07
N CYS A 338 18.79 41.10 10.43
CA CYS A 338 18.43 41.34 9.03
C CYS A 338 17.27 42.33 8.85
N PHE A 339 16.39 42.47 9.85
CA PHE A 339 15.09 43.14 9.73
C PHE A 339 14.87 44.28 10.74
N GLY A 340 15.78 44.50 11.68
CA GLY A 340 15.71 45.59 12.66
C GLY A 340 14.77 45.29 13.84
N ASP A 341 13.75 44.46 13.64
CA ASP A 341 12.90 43.93 14.71
C ASP A 341 13.19 42.46 15.03
N ARG A 342 13.19 42.13 16.32
CA ARG A 342 13.53 40.81 16.85
C ARG A 342 12.52 39.76 16.37
N GLN A 343 11.22 40.05 16.39
CA GLN A 343 10.18 39.10 15.98
C GLN A 343 10.31 38.74 14.50
N GLU A 344 10.55 39.73 13.64
CA GLU A 344 10.72 39.55 12.19
C GLU A 344 11.99 38.75 11.91
N ASN A 345 13.10 39.10 12.55
CA ASN A 345 14.36 38.41 12.38
C ASN A 345 14.29 36.94 12.84
N TYR A 346 13.65 36.67 13.98
CA TYR A 346 13.48 35.31 14.50
C TYR A 346 12.50 34.50 13.64
N CYS A 347 11.46 35.14 13.12
CA CYS A 347 10.57 34.52 12.15
C CYS A 347 11.31 34.12 10.87
N PHE A 348 12.14 35.03 10.34
CA PHE A 348 12.95 34.78 9.16
C PHE A 348 13.94 33.63 9.38
N ALA A 349 14.61 33.63 10.54
CA ALA A 349 15.51 32.54 10.92
C ALA A 349 14.78 31.18 10.97
N LEU A 350 13.57 31.15 11.56
CA LEU A 350 12.74 29.94 11.60
C LEU A 350 12.25 29.51 10.20
N LEU A 351 11.89 30.46 9.34
CA LEU A 351 11.45 30.19 7.97
C LEU A 351 12.58 29.56 7.16
N ILE A 352 13.80 30.12 7.22
CA ILE A 352 14.98 29.56 6.54
C ILE A 352 15.36 28.20 7.12
N PHE A 353 15.32 28.04 8.45
CA PHE A 353 15.56 26.75 9.09
C PHE A 353 14.57 25.68 8.60
N SER A 354 13.28 26.01 8.59
CA SER A 354 12.21 25.10 8.12
C SER A 354 12.39 24.77 6.64
N ALA A 355 12.76 25.77 5.82
CA ALA A 355 13.04 25.58 4.40
C ALA A 355 14.22 24.63 4.15
N ILE A 356 15.34 24.80 4.86
CA ILE A 356 16.50 23.90 4.75
C ILE A 356 16.13 22.49 5.22
N MET A 357 15.42 22.37 6.34
CA MET A 357 15.00 21.09 6.90
C MET A 357 14.07 20.32 5.96
N TRP A 358 13.10 21.00 5.35
CA TRP A 358 12.21 20.41 4.34
C TRP A 358 12.94 20.12 3.02
N ALA A 359 13.83 21.00 2.56
CA ALA A 359 14.53 20.82 1.30
C ALA A 359 15.58 19.71 1.32
N THR A 360 16.25 19.54 2.46
CA THR A 360 17.28 18.51 2.63
C THR A 360 16.72 17.18 3.14
N GLU A 361 15.46 17.16 3.59
CA GLU A 361 14.82 16.05 4.30
C GLU A 361 15.73 15.47 5.40
N ALA A 362 16.40 16.36 6.15
CA ALA A 362 17.31 15.99 7.23
C ALA A 362 16.59 15.15 8.31
N ILE A 363 15.32 15.47 8.54
CA ILE A 363 14.35 14.64 9.26
C ILE A 363 13.07 14.53 8.41
N PRO A 364 12.17 13.56 8.69
CA PRO A 364 10.92 13.43 7.94
C PRO A 364 10.10 14.73 7.93
N LEU A 365 9.50 15.08 6.79
CA LEU A 365 8.80 16.37 6.57
C LEU A 365 7.76 16.68 7.67
N TYR A 366 6.98 15.68 8.07
CA TYR A 366 5.98 15.82 9.13
C TYR A 366 6.59 16.08 10.51
N ALA A 367 7.80 15.57 10.78
CA ALA A 367 8.52 15.80 12.04
C ALA A 367 9.02 17.24 12.12
N THR A 368 9.55 17.79 11.01
CA THR A 368 9.85 19.23 10.90
C THR A 368 8.61 20.07 11.15
N SER A 369 7.45 19.69 10.59
CA SER A 369 6.19 20.39 10.83
C SER A 369 5.71 20.36 12.28
N CYS A 370 5.96 19.27 13.03
CA CYS A 370 5.72 19.23 14.47
C CYS A 370 6.69 20.12 15.26
N LEU A 371 7.93 20.28 14.78
CA LEU A 371 8.95 21.11 15.42
C LEU A 371 8.61 22.61 15.31
N ILE A 372 7.96 23.04 14.23
CA ILE A 372 7.62 24.44 13.98
C ILE A 372 6.80 25.08 15.12
N PRO A 373 5.63 24.55 15.55
CA PRO A 373 4.89 25.09 16.69
C PRO A 373 5.72 25.13 17.98
N PHE A 374 6.58 24.12 18.18
CA PHE A 374 7.48 24.05 19.32
C PHE A 374 8.55 25.14 19.30
N MET A 375 8.95 25.64 18.12
CA MET A 375 9.89 26.76 18.01
C MET A 375 9.20 28.12 18.04
N ILE A 376 8.02 28.28 17.43
CA ILE A 376 7.31 29.56 17.36
C ILE A 376 7.07 30.17 18.75
N VAL A 377 6.58 29.36 19.69
CA VAL A 377 6.14 29.85 21.01
C VAL A 377 7.32 30.30 21.89
N PRO A 378 8.39 29.50 22.11
CA PRO A 378 9.52 29.91 22.95
C PRO A 378 10.36 31.03 22.32
N MET A 379 10.35 31.16 21.00
CA MET A 379 11.07 32.23 20.30
C MET A 379 10.36 33.59 20.39
N GLY A 380 9.10 33.66 20.84
CA GLY A 380 8.37 34.92 20.98
C GLY A 380 8.05 35.59 19.63
N ILE A 381 7.78 34.80 18.59
CA ILE A 381 7.62 35.31 17.21
C ILE A 381 6.30 36.06 16.99
N MET A 382 5.22 35.58 17.62
CA MET A 382 3.87 36.09 17.39
C MET A 382 3.66 37.48 18.03
N ARG A 383 2.98 38.38 17.32
CA ARG A 383 2.58 39.72 17.81
C ARG A 383 1.08 39.79 18.10
N ASP A 384 0.73 40.55 19.14
CA ASP A 384 -0.67 40.88 19.48
C ASP A 384 -1.18 42.02 18.56
N SER A 385 -2.47 42.29 18.63
CA SER A 385 -3.18 43.39 17.94
C SER A 385 -2.56 44.78 18.15
N THR A 386 -1.76 44.98 19.19
CA THR A 386 -1.03 46.22 19.50
C THR A 386 0.39 46.27 18.91
N GLY A 387 0.83 45.20 18.23
CA GLY A 387 2.18 45.02 17.70
C GLY A 387 3.21 44.51 18.72
N ALA A 388 2.83 44.34 20.00
CA ALA A 388 3.72 43.82 21.05
C ALA A 388 3.84 42.28 21.00
N GLU A 389 4.90 41.72 21.61
CA GLU A 389 5.08 40.27 21.75
C GLU A 389 3.88 39.62 22.47
N MET A 390 3.30 38.59 21.86
CA MET A 390 2.24 37.81 22.49
C MET A 390 2.79 36.98 23.65
N THR A 391 2.04 36.89 24.74
CA THR A 391 2.36 35.94 25.82
C THR A 391 2.42 34.50 25.28
N ALA A 392 3.35 33.68 25.77
CA ALA A 392 3.54 32.31 25.31
C ALA A 392 2.25 31.47 25.32
N LYS A 393 1.36 31.69 26.31
CA LYS A 393 0.07 30.99 26.40
C LYS A 393 -0.91 31.42 25.30
N ALA A 394 -0.97 32.72 25.00
CA ALA A 394 -1.83 33.23 23.93
C ALA A 394 -1.28 32.81 22.55
N ALA A 395 0.03 32.90 22.35
CA ALA A 395 0.71 32.43 21.14
C ALA A 395 0.46 30.94 20.90
N ALA A 396 0.63 30.08 21.91
CA ALA A 396 0.34 28.65 21.78
C ALA A 396 -1.11 28.39 21.35
N LYS A 397 -2.08 29.07 21.97
CA LYS A 397 -3.50 28.91 21.59
C LYS A 397 -3.75 29.34 20.15
N ALA A 398 -3.18 30.45 19.70
CA ALA A 398 -3.32 30.94 18.33
C ALA A 398 -2.67 29.99 17.31
N VAL A 399 -1.46 29.51 17.60
CA VAL A 399 -0.74 28.55 16.75
C VAL A 399 -1.53 27.24 16.61
N PHE A 400 -1.95 26.62 17.71
CA PHE A 400 -2.72 25.37 17.64
C PHE A 400 -4.11 25.56 17.01
N ALA A 401 -4.74 26.72 17.17
CA ALA A 401 -5.99 27.02 16.47
C ALA A 401 -5.79 27.10 14.95
N SER A 402 -4.69 27.71 14.48
CA SER A 402 -4.37 27.76 13.05
C SER A 402 -4.06 26.38 12.45
N MET A 403 -3.55 25.44 13.26
CA MET A 403 -3.29 24.07 12.82
C MET A 403 -4.59 23.27 12.54
N PHE A 404 -5.74 23.65 13.07
CA PHE A 404 -6.99 22.92 12.86
C PHE A 404 -8.03 23.81 12.17
N SER A 405 -7.79 24.10 10.88
CA SER A 405 -8.63 24.96 10.04
C SER A 405 -9.64 24.17 9.18
N GLY A 406 -10.61 24.89 8.61
CA GLY A 406 -11.57 24.33 7.65
C GLY A 406 -10.90 23.66 6.44
N THR A 407 -9.76 24.18 5.99
CA THR A 407 -8.98 23.59 4.89
C THR A 407 -8.38 22.23 5.25
N ILE A 408 -7.96 22.04 6.51
CA ILE A 408 -7.50 20.73 6.99
C ILE A 408 -8.67 19.74 7.08
N MET A 409 -9.86 20.22 7.48
CA MET A 409 -11.06 19.39 7.45
C MET A 409 -11.44 18.99 6.02
N MET A 410 -11.27 19.90 5.04
CA MET A 410 -11.45 19.61 3.62
C MET A 410 -10.51 18.49 3.13
N LEU A 411 -9.24 18.52 3.54
CA LEU A 411 -8.28 17.45 3.26
C LEU A 411 -8.74 16.08 3.82
N LEU A 412 -9.16 16.05 5.08
CA LEU A 412 -9.63 14.81 5.74
C LEU A 412 -10.91 14.26 5.08
N GLY A 413 -11.85 15.13 4.69
CA GLY A 413 -13.04 14.75 3.93
C GLY A 413 -12.68 14.15 2.56
N GLY A 414 -11.71 14.77 1.86
CA GLY A 414 -11.16 14.25 0.61
C GLY A 414 -10.52 12.86 0.78
N PHE A 415 -9.74 12.64 1.84
CA PHE A 415 -9.18 11.31 2.14
C PHE A 415 -10.25 10.26 2.43
N SER A 416 -11.34 10.62 3.11
CA SER A 416 -12.47 9.72 3.31
C SER A 416 -13.12 9.30 1.97
N LEU A 417 -13.36 10.26 1.07
CA LEU A 417 -13.86 9.98 -0.28
C LEU A 417 -12.90 9.08 -1.07
N ALA A 418 -11.61 9.42 -1.08
CA ALA A 418 -10.58 8.66 -1.78
C ALA A 418 -10.45 7.22 -1.26
N ALA A 419 -10.49 7.04 0.06
CA ALA A 419 -10.44 5.73 0.71
C ALA A 419 -11.65 4.87 0.35
N ALA A 420 -12.87 5.44 0.39
CA ALA A 420 -14.08 4.72 0.03
C ALA A 420 -14.09 4.32 -1.46
N LEU A 421 -13.74 5.23 -2.37
CA LEU A 421 -13.65 4.95 -3.81
C LEU A 421 -12.64 3.84 -4.13
N SER A 422 -11.54 3.77 -3.38
CA SER A 422 -10.48 2.77 -3.55
C SER A 422 -10.86 1.42 -2.93
N LYS A 423 -11.37 1.39 -1.69
CA LYS A 423 -11.74 0.17 -0.96
C LYS A 423 -12.82 -0.64 -1.68
N TYR A 424 -13.80 0.03 -2.26
CA TYR A 424 -14.90 -0.60 -2.99
C TYR A 424 -14.59 -0.83 -4.48
N GLY A 425 -13.34 -0.58 -4.91
CA GLY A 425 -12.90 -0.85 -6.28
C GLY A 425 -13.55 0.02 -7.36
N ILE A 426 -14.24 1.11 -6.99
CA ILE A 426 -14.97 1.98 -7.91
C ILE A 426 -14.00 2.66 -8.88
N ALA A 427 -12.89 3.19 -8.36
CA ALA A 427 -11.84 3.81 -9.17
C ALA A 427 -11.24 2.83 -10.20
N LYS A 428 -11.01 1.58 -9.78
CA LYS A 428 -10.48 0.51 -10.64
C LYS A 428 -11.50 0.08 -11.69
N ALA A 429 -12.78 -0.04 -11.32
CA ALA A 429 -13.86 -0.37 -12.25
C ALA A 429 -14.03 0.71 -13.32
N PHE A 430 -14.05 1.98 -12.92
CA PHE A 430 -14.10 3.12 -13.83
C PHE A 430 -12.90 3.13 -14.79
N ALA A 431 -11.68 3.02 -14.26
CA ALA A 431 -10.47 3.01 -15.06
C ALA A 431 -10.44 1.85 -16.07
N SER A 432 -10.79 0.64 -15.63
CA SER A 432 -10.88 -0.55 -16.50
C SER A 432 -11.94 -0.36 -17.59
N HIS A 433 -13.08 0.25 -17.27
CA HIS A 433 -14.17 0.50 -18.22
C HIS A 433 -13.78 1.49 -19.33
N VAL A 434 -13.15 2.59 -18.96
CA VAL A 434 -12.66 3.59 -19.93
C VAL A 434 -11.55 3.00 -20.80
N LEU A 435 -10.58 2.33 -20.18
CA LEU A 435 -9.41 1.79 -20.89
C LEU A 435 -9.77 0.64 -21.83
N SER A 436 -10.81 -0.15 -21.51
CA SER A 436 -11.34 -1.18 -22.41
C SER A 436 -11.90 -0.64 -23.73
N ARG A 437 -12.22 0.67 -23.79
CA ARG A 437 -12.71 1.36 -25.01
C ARG A 437 -11.64 2.11 -25.77
N ALA A 438 -10.39 2.13 -25.30
CA ALA A 438 -9.31 2.88 -25.95
C ALA A 438 -8.87 2.28 -27.30
N GLY A 439 -9.26 1.02 -27.58
CA GLY A 439 -8.85 0.29 -28.78
C GLY A 439 -7.43 -0.26 -28.67
N THR A 440 -6.81 -0.57 -29.82
CA THR A 440 -5.48 -1.21 -29.90
C THR A 440 -4.36 -0.25 -30.31
N ARG A 441 -4.68 0.96 -30.79
CA ARG A 441 -3.68 1.90 -31.31
C ARG A 441 -3.00 2.68 -30.15
N PRO A 442 -1.65 2.66 -30.03
CA PRO A 442 -0.94 3.28 -28.90
C PRO A 442 -1.28 4.74 -28.64
N ARG A 443 -1.53 5.54 -29.69
CA ARG A 443 -1.85 6.98 -29.56
C ARG A 443 -3.13 7.23 -28.74
N TRP A 444 -4.13 6.37 -28.91
CA TRP A 444 -5.43 6.48 -28.23
C TRP A 444 -5.40 5.79 -26.87
N VAL A 445 -4.67 4.68 -26.75
CA VAL A 445 -4.38 4.03 -25.47
C VAL A 445 -3.65 4.98 -24.52
N LEU A 446 -2.63 5.69 -25.01
CA LEU A 446 -1.91 6.72 -24.25
C LEU A 446 -2.85 7.84 -23.79
N LEU A 447 -3.66 8.39 -24.68
CA LEU A 447 -4.59 9.47 -24.30
C LEU A 447 -5.62 8.98 -23.27
N ALA A 448 -6.17 7.78 -23.47
CA ALA A 448 -7.14 7.20 -22.55
C ALA A 448 -6.54 6.95 -21.16
N ILE A 449 -5.32 6.42 -21.07
CA ILE A 449 -4.66 6.21 -19.77
C ILE A 449 -4.28 7.54 -19.11
N MET A 450 -3.81 8.53 -19.87
CA MET A 450 -3.53 9.88 -19.36
C MET A 450 -4.80 10.54 -18.82
N PHE A 451 -5.93 10.40 -19.53
CA PHE A 451 -7.22 10.91 -19.08
C PHE A 451 -7.67 10.21 -17.79
N VAL A 452 -7.65 8.88 -17.75
CA VAL A 452 -8.02 8.10 -16.55
C VAL A 452 -7.16 8.49 -15.36
N SER A 453 -5.84 8.57 -15.57
CA SER A 453 -4.87 8.91 -14.52
C SER A 453 -5.05 10.36 -14.05
N GLY A 454 -5.16 11.32 -14.96
CA GLY A 454 -5.44 12.70 -14.62
C GLY A 454 -6.75 12.86 -13.85
N PHE A 455 -7.84 12.28 -14.36
CA PHE A 455 -9.17 12.36 -13.75
C PHE A 455 -9.22 11.73 -12.35
N LEU A 456 -8.71 10.51 -12.18
CA LEU A 456 -8.66 9.87 -10.86
C LEU A 456 -7.77 10.64 -9.89
N SER A 457 -6.69 11.26 -10.38
CA SER A 457 -5.80 12.08 -9.56
C SER A 457 -6.46 13.35 -9.05
N MET A 458 -7.54 13.85 -9.68
CA MET A 458 -8.30 15.00 -9.18
C MET A 458 -9.07 14.70 -7.88
N PHE A 459 -9.39 13.43 -7.61
CA PHE A 459 -10.27 13.06 -6.49
C PHE A 459 -9.62 12.15 -5.46
N ILE A 460 -8.64 11.34 -5.87
CA ILE A 460 -7.98 10.38 -4.98
C ILE A 460 -6.72 11.01 -4.38
N SER A 461 -5.63 11.01 -5.15
CA SER A 461 -4.39 11.72 -4.83
C SER A 461 -3.40 11.54 -5.98
N ASN A 462 -2.42 12.44 -6.04
CA ASN A 462 -1.22 12.28 -6.85
C ASN A 462 -0.30 11.13 -6.37
N VAL A 463 -0.58 10.47 -5.25
CA VAL A 463 0.19 9.34 -4.73
C VAL A 463 -0.42 8.00 -5.16
N ALA A 464 -1.71 7.79 -4.84
CA ALA A 464 -2.36 6.50 -5.03
C ALA A 464 -2.77 6.23 -6.49
N THR A 465 -3.20 7.27 -7.21
CA THR A 465 -3.65 7.14 -8.61
C THR A 465 -2.61 6.55 -9.55
N PRO A 466 -1.36 7.06 -9.62
CA PRO A 466 -0.37 6.50 -10.54
C PRO A 466 -0.11 5.02 -10.25
N VAL A 467 -0.03 4.61 -8.98
CA VAL A 467 0.14 3.20 -8.59
C VAL A 467 -1.02 2.32 -9.07
N LEU A 468 -2.25 2.81 -8.97
CA LEU A 468 -3.44 2.14 -9.51
C LEU A 468 -3.36 2.02 -11.03
N CYS A 469 -3.02 3.10 -11.73
CA CYS A 469 -2.91 3.11 -13.19
C CYS A 469 -1.78 2.22 -13.70
N PHE A 470 -0.61 2.21 -13.05
CA PHE A 470 0.49 1.30 -13.35
C PHE A 470 0.07 -0.16 -13.20
N SER A 471 -0.68 -0.48 -12.13
CA SER A 471 -1.21 -1.83 -11.92
C SER A 471 -2.23 -2.26 -12.98
N LEU A 472 -2.92 -1.30 -13.63
CA LEU A 472 -3.86 -1.57 -14.72
C LEU A 472 -3.17 -1.75 -16.07
N ILE A 473 -2.07 -1.05 -16.33
CA ILE A 473 -1.31 -1.19 -17.58
C ILE A 473 -0.25 -2.28 -17.51
N ASP A 474 0.08 -2.82 -16.33
CA ASP A 474 1.03 -3.93 -16.17
C ASP A 474 0.77 -5.12 -17.12
N PRO A 475 -0.48 -5.57 -17.38
CA PRO A 475 -0.74 -6.57 -18.42
C PRO A 475 -0.33 -6.14 -19.83
N ILE A 476 -0.47 -4.86 -20.18
CA ILE A 476 -0.01 -4.32 -21.47
C ILE A 476 1.53 -4.23 -21.49
N LEU A 477 2.15 -3.76 -20.39
CA LEU A 477 3.59 -3.61 -20.31
C LEU A 477 4.32 -4.95 -20.50
N ARG A 478 3.75 -6.03 -19.98
CA ARG A 478 4.32 -7.39 -20.10
C ARG A 478 4.23 -7.99 -21.49
N THR A 479 3.32 -7.53 -22.34
CA THR A 479 3.18 -8.01 -23.72
C THR A 479 3.98 -7.17 -24.72
N LEU A 480 4.67 -6.13 -24.25
CA LEU A 480 5.54 -5.32 -25.11
C LEU A 480 6.88 -6.01 -25.35
N PRO A 481 7.47 -5.86 -26.55
CA PRO A 481 8.80 -6.37 -26.85
C PRO A 481 9.86 -5.70 -25.98
N ASP A 482 10.96 -6.41 -25.76
CA ASP A 482 12.05 -5.94 -24.91
C ASP A 482 12.63 -4.62 -25.46
N ARG A 483 12.72 -3.60 -24.59
CA ARG A 483 13.13 -2.21 -24.93
C ARG A 483 12.17 -1.43 -25.84
N SER A 484 10.90 -1.80 -25.90
CA SER A 484 9.91 -0.98 -26.60
C SER A 484 9.88 0.45 -26.05
N ARG A 485 9.76 1.43 -26.95
CA ARG A 485 9.56 2.86 -26.61
C ARG A 485 8.15 3.15 -26.11
N VAL A 486 7.21 2.22 -26.26
CA VAL A 486 5.83 2.37 -25.80
C VAL A 486 5.74 2.29 -24.28
N ALA A 487 6.54 1.42 -23.64
CA ALA A 487 6.53 1.28 -22.18
C ALA A 487 6.89 2.59 -21.44
N PRO A 488 8.04 3.25 -21.71
CA PRO A 488 8.34 4.54 -21.07
C PRO A 488 7.33 5.62 -21.43
N CYS A 489 6.77 5.59 -22.65
CA CYS A 489 5.75 6.54 -23.09
C CYS A 489 4.46 6.44 -22.25
N LEU A 490 3.95 5.23 -22.00
CA LEU A 490 2.75 5.00 -21.18
C LEU A 490 3.00 5.35 -19.71
N ILE A 491 4.16 4.97 -19.18
CA ILE A 491 4.52 5.21 -17.78
C ILE A 491 4.70 6.70 -17.50
N LEU A 492 5.43 7.44 -18.36
CA LEU A 492 5.54 8.90 -18.27
C LEU A 492 4.20 9.58 -18.46
N GLY A 493 3.37 9.10 -19.38
CA GLY A 493 2.01 9.60 -19.57
C GLY A 493 1.21 9.57 -18.26
N ILE A 494 1.21 8.44 -17.54
CA ILE A 494 0.56 8.30 -16.23
C ILE A 494 1.18 9.24 -15.19
N ALA A 495 2.51 9.30 -15.11
CA ALA A 495 3.19 10.13 -14.10
C ALA A 495 2.88 11.62 -14.27
N LEU A 496 3.09 12.15 -15.48
CA LEU A 496 2.87 13.55 -15.80
C LEU A 496 1.38 13.91 -15.72
N SER A 497 0.49 13.06 -16.24
CA SER A 497 -0.96 13.29 -16.13
C SER A 497 -1.47 13.28 -14.69
N SER A 498 -0.88 12.48 -13.80
CA SER A 498 -1.20 12.50 -12.37
C SER A 498 -0.77 13.81 -11.71
N CYS A 499 0.41 14.36 -12.05
CA CYS A 499 0.82 15.69 -11.58
C CYS A 499 -0.14 16.77 -12.08
N ILE A 500 -0.52 16.73 -13.36
CA ILE A 500 -1.48 17.67 -13.96
C ILE A 500 -2.86 17.55 -13.28
N GLY A 501 -3.42 16.35 -13.14
CA GLY A 501 -4.69 16.14 -12.42
C GLY A 501 -4.62 16.54 -10.94
N GLY A 502 -3.44 16.42 -10.35
CA GLY A 502 -3.12 16.89 -9.00
C GLY A 502 -3.21 18.40 -8.82
N MET A 503 -3.19 19.21 -9.88
CA MET A 503 -3.36 20.67 -9.77
C MET A 503 -4.83 21.11 -9.87
N THR A 504 -5.69 20.29 -10.47
CA THR A 504 -7.04 20.69 -10.87
C THR A 504 -7.99 20.87 -9.70
N SER A 505 -7.87 20.02 -8.68
CA SER A 505 -8.79 19.98 -7.54
C SER A 505 -8.09 20.44 -6.28
N PRO A 506 -8.74 21.22 -5.41
CA PRO A 506 -8.18 21.60 -4.12
C PRO A 506 -7.71 20.42 -3.26
N ILE A 507 -8.47 19.34 -3.24
CA ILE A 507 -8.21 18.18 -2.36
C ILE A 507 -7.16 17.22 -2.92
N SER A 508 -6.79 17.32 -4.20
CA SER A 508 -5.96 16.30 -4.85
C SER A 508 -4.49 16.36 -4.45
N SER A 509 -4.01 17.55 -4.06
CA SER A 509 -2.61 17.74 -3.67
C SER A 509 -2.45 18.76 -2.52
N PRO A 510 -1.48 18.54 -1.62
CA PRO A 510 -1.33 19.37 -0.41
C PRO A 510 -1.01 20.84 -0.72
N GLN A 511 -0.25 21.10 -1.79
CA GLN A 511 0.08 22.47 -2.20
C GLN A 511 -1.15 23.32 -2.54
N ASN A 512 -2.24 22.72 -3.05
CA ASN A 512 -3.45 23.45 -3.41
C ASN A 512 -4.17 23.92 -2.14
N ILE A 513 -4.31 23.04 -1.15
CA ILE A 513 -4.84 23.34 0.19
C ILE A 513 -4.03 24.44 0.86
N VAL A 514 -2.70 24.32 0.85
CA VAL A 514 -1.81 25.36 1.40
C VAL A 514 -2.06 26.70 0.70
N THR A 515 -2.24 26.70 -0.62
CA THR A 515 -2.46 27.94 -1.37
C THR A 515 -3.78 28.61 -1.00
N ILE A 516 -4.87 27.84 -0.91
CA ILE A 516 -6.21 28.34 -0.59
C ILE A 516 -6.24 29.12 0.73
N GLN A 517 -5.40 28.77 1.69
CA GLN A 517 -5.33 29.44 2.99
C GLN A 517 -4.83 30.89 2.92
N TYR A 518 -4.11 31.24 1.85
CA TYR A 518 -3.58 32.58 1.62
C TYR A 518 -4.47 33.41 0.68
N ILE A 519 -5.62 32.87 0.24
CA ILE A 519 -6.56 33.57 -0.64
C ILE A 519 -7.77 34.00 0.19
N ASN A 520 -8.06 35.31 0.22
CA ASN A 520 -9.17 35.88 0.99
C ASN A 520 -10.02 36.82 0.10
N PRO A 521 -11.32 36.57 -0.12
CA PRO A 521 -12.11 35.44 0.40
C PRO A 521 -11.65 34.09 -0.19
N ASN A 522 -11.86 33.02 0.58
CA ASN A 522 -11.54 31.65 0.17
C ASN A 522 -12.27 31.36 -1.17
N PRO A 523 -11.56 30.93 -2.24
CA PRO A 523 -12.19 30.67 -3.53
C PRO A 523 -13.19 29.50 -3.47
N GLY A 524 -13.17 28.70 -2.41
CA GLY A 524 -13.97 27.50 -2.30
C GLY A 524 -13.52 26.43 -3.30
N TRP A 525 -14.25 25.32 -3.33
CA TRP A 525 -13.88 24.21 -4.20
C TRP A 525 -14.20 24.50 -5.68
N GLY A 526 -15.39 25.05 -5.94
CA GLY A 526 -15.92 25.24 -7.29
C GLY A 526 -15.10 26.23 -8.12
N LEU A 527 -14.71 27.37 -7.54
CA LEU A 527 -13.98 28.41 -8.26
C LEU A 527 -12.56 27.97 -8.61
N TRP A 528 -11.88 27.32 -7.66
CA TRP A 528 -10.57 26.72 -7.92
C TRP A 528 -10.65 25.71 -9.05
N PHE A 529 -11.61 24.78 -8.97
CA PHE A 529 -11.78 23.75 -9.99
C PHE A 529 -12.08 24.36 -11.37
N ALA A 530 -12.97 25.34 -11.45
CA ALA A 530 -13.31 26.02 -12.70
C ALA A 530 -12.11 26.75 -13.32
N ALA A 531 -11.24 27.36 -12.51
CA ALA A 531 -10.06 28.06 -13.00
C ALA A 531 -8.91 27.12 -13.39
N ALA A 532 -8.69 26.05 -12.61
CA ALA A 532 -7.59 25.11 -12.83
C ALA A 532 -7.88 24.08 -13.95
N LEU A 533 -9.15 23.73 -14.19
CA LEU A 533 -9.55 22.69 -15.15
C LEU A 533 -9.14 23.02 -16.60
N PRO A 534 -9.38 24.22 -17.17
CA PRO A 534 -8.96 24.54 -18.53
C PRO A 534 -7.44 24.45 -18.73
N ILE A 535 -6.68 24.92 -17.74
CA ILE A 535 -5.20 24.88 -17.74
C ILE A 535 -4.73 23.42 -17.72
N SER A 536 -5.36 22.59 -16.89
CA SER A 536 -5.03 21.17 -16.75
C SER A 536 -5.31 20.40 -18.05
N ILE A 537 -6.48 20.62 -18.66
CA ILE A 537 -6.86 19.98 -19.93
C ILE A 537 -5.87 20.35 -21.04
N LEU A 538 -5.55 21.63 -21.20
CA LEU A 538 -4.64 22.08 -22.25
C LEU A 538 -3.22 21.53 -22.03
N THR A 539 -2.74 21.56 -20.79
CA THR A 539 -1.45 20.96 -20.42
C THR A 539 -1.42 19.46 -20.71
N MET A 540 -2.52 18.74 -20.47
CA MET A 540 -2.65 17.32 -20.77
C MET A 540 -2.49 17.03 -22.27
N PHE A 541 -3.14 17.80 -23.14
CA PHE A 541 -3.02 17.63 -24.59
C PHE A 541 -1.63 17.97 -25.12
N VAL A 542 -0.99 19.01 -24.56
CA VAL A 542 0.40 19.33 -24.90
C VAL A 542 1.33 18.18 -24.49
N CYS A 543 1.19 17.68 -23.27
CA CYS A 543 1.98 16.55 -22.77
C CYS A 543 1.80 15.30 -23.65
N TRP A 544 0.55 15.00 -24.04
CA TRP A 544 0.24 13.91 -24.96
C TRP A 544 0.92 14.08 -26.32
N GLY A 545 0.82 15.27 -26.93
CA GLY A 545 1.48 15.58 -28.20
C GLY A 545 3.00 15.46 -28.11
N LEU A 546 3.60 15.92 -27.02
CA LEU A 546 5.04 15.84 -26.77
C LEU A 546 5.51 14.39 -26.64
N LEU A 547 4.80 13.57 -25.87
CA LEU A 547 5.10 12.14 -25.72
C LEU A 547 5.03 11.41 -27.06
N LEU A 548 4.04 11.72 -27.90
CA LEU A 548 3.94 11.16 -29.25
C LEU A 548 5.10 11.59 -30.15
N ALA A 549 5.55 12.84 -30.06
CA ALA A 549 6.66 13.36 -30.86
C ALA A 549 8.01 12.73 -30.47
N VAL A 550 8.24 12.52 -29.17
CA VAL A 550 9.50 11.98 -28.62
C VAL A 550 9.60 10.47 -28.80
N TYR A 551 8.58 9.71 -28.37
CA TYR A 551 8.65 8.24 -28.34
C TYR A 551 8.17 7.58 -29.63
N ARG A 552 7.32 8.25 -30.41
CA ARG A 552 6.71 7.73 -31.65
C ARG A 552 6.17 6.30 -31.51
N PRO A 553 5.27 6.04 -30.54
CA PRO A 553 4.89 4.68 -30.13
C PRO A 553 4.25 3.85 -31.26
N ALA A 554 3.58 4.51 -32.22
CA ALA A 554 2.92 3.82 -33.34
C ALA A 554 3.90 3.22 -34.39
N SER A 555 5.17 3.65 -34.39
CA SER A 555 6.20 3.09 -35.27
C SER A 555 6.84 1.83 -34.69
N ASP A 556 6.78 1.66 -33.37
CA ASP A 556 7.44 0.57 -32.65
C ASP A 556 6.49 -0.62 -32.43
N THR A 557 5.28 -0.36 -31.92
CA THR A 557 4.28 -1.39 -31.63
C THR A 557 2.90 -0.92 -32.09
N PRO A 558 2.49 -1.21 -33.35
CA PRO A 558 1.26 -0.67 -33.92
C PRO A 558 -0.04 -1.10 -33.21
N HIS A 559 -0.05 -2.30 -32.61
CA HIS A 559 -1.19 -2.88 -31.92
C HIS A 559 -0.83 -3.34 -30.50
N LEU A 560 -1.60 -2.85 -29.53
CA LEU A 560 -1.55 -3.23 -28.12
C LEU A 560 -2.73 -4.14 -27.75
N ASN A 561 -2.53 -4.99 -26.74
CA ASN A 561 -3.62 -5.77 -26.17
C ASN A 561 -4.66 -4.87 -25.50
N THR A 562 -5.93 -5.21 -25.72
CA THR A 562 -7.04 -4.52 -25.08
C THR A 562 -7.22 -5.02 -23.66
N ILE A 563 -7.42 -4.08 -22.72
CA ILE A 563 -7.73 -4.45 -21.34
C ILE A 563 -9.19 -4.89 -21.29
N LYS A 564 -9.43 -6.17 -20.97
CA LYS A 564 -10.78 -6.71 -20.79
C LYS A 564 -11.45 -6.01 -19.59
N PRO A 565 -12.70 -5.52 -19.72
CA PRO A 565 -13.38 -4.83 -18.63
C PRO A 565 -13.59 -5.78 -17.46
N THR A 566 -13.43 -5.26 -16.24
CA THR A 566 -13.75 -6.00 -15.02
C THR A 566 -15.28 -6.16 -14.97
N LYS A 567 -15.79 -7.34 -15.32
CA LYS A 567 -17.23 -7.68 -15.21
C LYS A 567 -17.58 -7.97 -13.75
N GLU A 568 -17.67 -6.92 -12.94
CA GLU A 568 -18.24 -7.00 -11.60
C GLU A 568 -19.62 -6.31 -11.61
N SER A 569 -20.63 -6.96 -11.05
CA SER A 569 -21.96 -6.37 -10.87
C SER A 569 -21.88 -5.25 -9.85
N ILE A 570 -22.46 -4.08 -10.18
CA ILE A 570 -22.47 -2.92 -9.29
C ILE A 570 -23.21 -3.29 -8.00
N THR A 571 -22.50 -3.22 -6.87
CA THR A 571 -23.06 -3.54 -5.55
C THR A 571 -23.75 -2.31 -4.97
N TRP A 572 -24.79 -2.49 -4.13
CA TRP A 572 -25.47 -1.37 -3.46
C TRP A 572 -24.52 -0.46 -2.68
N GLN A 573 -23.51 -1.04 -2.02
CA GLN A 573 -22.46 -0.29 -1.33
C GLN A 573 -21.66 0.63 -2.27
N GLN A 574 -21.39 0.20 -3.51
CA GLN A 574 -20.72 1.04 -4.51
C GLN A 574 -21.62 2.19 -4.95
N VAL A 575 -22.93 1.93 -5.17
CA VAL A 575 -23.92 2.97 -5.50
C VAL A 575 -23.98 4.00 -4.38
N PHE A 576 -24.06 3.55 -3.13
CA PHE A 576 -24.10 4.45 -1.98
C PHE A 576 -22.85 5.32 -1.88
N VAL A 577 -21.64 4.75 -2.03
CA VAL A 577 -20.40 5.52 -2.02
C VAL A 577 -20.37 6.54 -3.16
N MET A 578 -20.78 6.17 -4.38
CA MET A 578 -20.87 7.11 -5.51
C MET A 578 -21.87 8.23 -5.26
N LEU A 579 -23.05 7.91 -4.71
CA LEU A 579 -24.09 8.89 -4.38
C LEU A 579 -23.56 9.93 -3.39
N ILE A 580 -22.98 9.48 -2.27
CA ILE A 580 -22.42 10.39 -1.25
C ILE A 580 -21.29 11.23 -1.84
N THR A 581 -20.41 10.63 -2.66
CA THR A 581 -19.33 11.37 -3.33
C THR A 581 -19.87 12.49 -4.22
N ILE A 582 -20.87 12.19 -5.04
CA ILE A 582 -21.50 13.19 -5.94
C ILE A 582 -22.19 14.29 -5.13
N ILE A 583 -22.92 13.94 -4.08
CA ILE A 583 -23.59 14.91 -3.20
C ILE A 583 -22.57 15.82 -2.51
N THR A 584 -21.49 15.27 -1.97
CA THR A 584 -20.42 16.07 -1.32
C THR A 584 -19.78 17.05 -2.30
N ILE A 585 -19.46 16.59 -3.53
CA ILE A 585 -18.90 17.47 -4.57
C ILE A 585 -19.91 18.56 -4.98
N ALA A 586 -21.18 18.21 -5.14
CA ALA A 586 -22.23 19.18 -5.48
C ALA A 586 -22.39 20.25 -4.39
N LEU A 587 -22.33 19.87 -3.11
CA LEU A 587 -22.36 20.80 -1.98
C LEU A 587 -21.12 21.71 -1.96
N TRP A 588 -19.93 21.18 -2.24
CA TRP A 588 -18.70 21.96 -2.39
C TRP A 588 -18.76 22.97 -3.54
N CYS A 589 -19.40 22.61 -4.66
CA CYS A 589 -19.65 23.54 -5.76
C CYS A 589 -20.66 24.64 -5.41
N ALA A 590 -21.64 24.31 -4.55
CA ALA A 590 -22.71 25.22 -4.13
C ALA A 590 -22.39 26.01 -2.85
N GLU A 591 -21.19 25.86 -2.30
CA GLU A 591 -20.76 26.48 -1.03
C GLU A 591 -21.02 27.99 -1.02
N THR A 592 -20.63 28.70 -2.07
CA THR A 592 -20.77 30.17 -2.15
C THR A 592 -22.23 30.63 -2.11
N ALA A 593 -23.19 29.76 -2.46
CA ALA A 593 -24.61 30.06 -2.34
C ALA A 593 -25.21 29.69 -0.96
N LEU A 594 -24.48 28.89 -0.17
CA LEU A 594 -24.93 28.32 1.11
C LEU A 594 -24.11 28.82 2.32
N GLU A 595 -23.20 29.78 2.10
CA GLU A 595 -22.26 30.30 3.11
C GLU A 595 -22.98 30.77 4.39
N GLU A 596 -24.13 31.45 4.27
CA GLU A 596 -24.90 31.94 5.42
C GLU A 596 -25.47 30.83 6.33
N HIS A 597 -25.69 29.62 5.82
CA HIS A 597 -26.33 28.52 6.56
C HIS A 597 -25.35 27.41 6.97
N ILE A 598 -24.43 27.05 6.07
CA ILE A 598 -23.50 25.93 6.26
C ILE A 598 -22.16 26.42 6.84
N GLY A 599 -21.82 27.69 6.64
CA GLY A 599 -20.51 28.25 6.98
C GLY A 599 -19.46 27.89 5.93
N ASP A 600 -18.32 27.37 6.38
CA ASP A 600 -17.12 27.13 5.57
C ASP A 600 -17.07 25.72 4.94
N THR A 601 -16.36 25.57 3.80
CA THR A 601 -16.01 24.28 3.15
C THR A 601 -15.71 23.11 4.10
N GLY A 602 -15.04 23.38 5.23
CA GLY A 602 -14.66 22.37 6.21
C GLY A 602 -15.85 21.62 6.81
N VAL A 603 -17.00 22.27 6.99
CA VAL A 603 -18.21 21.63 7.54
C VAL A 603 -18.77 20.60 6.56
N ILE A 604 -18.81 20.94 5.28
CA ILE A 604 -19.25 20.03 4.20
C ILE A 604 -18.32 18.82 4.13
N ALA A 605 -17.02 19.02 4.34
CA ALA A 605 -16.03 17.96 4.32
C ALA A 605 -16.17 16.95 5.47
N ALA A 606 -16.87 17.29 6.55
CA ALA A 606 -17.17 16.37 7.63
C ALA A 606 -18.24 15.32 7.23
N ILE A 607 -19.06 15.58 6.21
CA ILE A 607 -20.13 14.67 5.75
C ILE A 607 -19.59 13.29 5.37
N PRO A 608 -18.62 13.14 4.44
CA PRO A 608 -18.11 11.82 4.07
C PRO A 608 -17.38 11.12 5.22
N LEU A 609 -16.82 11.86 6.19
CA LEU A 609 -16.24 11.27 7.40
C LEU A 609 -17.34 10.66 8.27
N PHE A 610 -18.35 11.45 8.63
CA PHE A 610 -19.45 10.96 9.46
C PHE A 610 -20.23 9.83 8.78
N VAL A 611 -20.57 9.98 7.50
CA VAL A 611 -21.41 9.01 6.79
C VAL A 611 -20.66 7.71 6.56
N PHE A 612 -19.42 7.72 6.06
CA PHE A 612 -18.73 6.46 5.75
C PHE A 612 -18.25 5.71 6.99
N PHE A 613 -17.75 6.41 8.02
CA PHE A 613 -17.36 5.74 9.26
C PHE A 613 -18.58 5.37 10.11
N GLY A 614 -19.62 6.22 10.14
CA GLY A 614 -20.84 5.94 10.90
C GLY A 614 -21.67 4.77 10.35
N THR A 615 -21.66 4.56 9.04
CA THR A 615 -22.33 3.42 8.39
C THR A 615 -21.49 2.14 8.35
N GLY A 616 -20.23 2.18 8.80
CA GLY A 616 -19.30 1.03 8.75
C GLY A 616 -18.76 0.71 7.36
N ILE A 617 -18.90 1.63 6.40
CA ILE A 617 -18.28 1.54 5.07
C ILE A 617 -16.76 1.65 5.19
N LEU A 618 -16.29 2.56 6.03
CA LEU A 618 -14.90 2.68 6.45
C LEU A 618 -14.74 2.27 7.91
N ASN A 619 -13.67 1.55 8.21
CA ASN A 619 -13.32 1.02 9.52
C ASN A 619 -12.12 1.77 10.11
N LYS A 620 -11.81 1.50 11.39
CA LYS A 620 -10.63 2.05 12.08
C LYS A 620 -9.33 1.85 11.28
N ASP A 621 -9.16 0.71 10.62
CA ASP A 621 -7.96 0.44 9.82
C ASP A 621 -7.86 1.36 8.59
N ASP A 622 -8.98 1.72 7.99
CA ASP A 622 -9.00 2.67 6.87
C ASP A 622 -8.62 4.08 7.36
N LEU A 623 -9.06 4.48 8.56
CA LEU A 623 -8.63 5.74 9.17
C LEU A 623 -7.12 5.75 9.45
N ASN A 624 -6.56 4.62 9.89
CA ASN A 624 -5.11 4.48 10.09
C ASN A 624 -4.33 4.52 8.77
N SER A 625 -4.98 4.22 7.64
CA SER A 625 -4.37 4.27 6.31
C SER A 625 -4.33 5.68 5.69
N PHE A 626 -4.95 6.68 6.33
CA PHE A 626 -4.88 8.07 5.86
C PHE A 626 -3.44 8.58 5.86
N LEU A 627 -3.15 9.53 4.98
CA LEU A 627 -1.83 10.17 4.87
C LEU A 627 -1.65 11.20 6.01
N TRP A 628 -1.59 10.74 7.25
CA TRP A 628 -1.42 11.58 8.45
C TRP A 628 -0.15 12.43 8.40
N SER A 629 0.91 11.95 7.74
CA SER A 629 2.12 12.72 7.48
C SER A 629 1.85 14.00 6.68
N VAL A 630 0.94 13.93 5.70
CA VAL A 630 0.52 15.07 4.87
C VAL A 630 -0.37 16.02 5.67
N VAL A 631 -1.27 15.48 6.49
CA VAL A 631 -2.10 16.29 7.39
C VAL A 631 -1.20 17.10 8.31
N VAL A 632 -0.31 16.45 9.06
CA VAL A 632 0.62 17.10 9.98
C VAL A 632 1.53 18.10 9.27
N LEU A 633 1.97 17.78 8.03
CA LEU A 633 2.75 18.71 7.21
C LEU A 633 1.98 20.00 6.94
N ALA A 634 0.73 19.90 6.49
CA ALA A 634 -0.15 21.04 6.24
C ALA A 634 -0.43 21.83 7.53
N GLN A 635 -0.63 21.15 8.67
CA GLN A 635 -0.84 21.79 9.97
C GLN A 635 0.39 22.61 10.42
N GLY A 636 1.60 22.06 10.34
CA GLY A 636 2.81 22.82 10.66
C GLY A 636 3.06 23.96 9.67
N GLY A 637 2.66 23.79 8.42
CA GLY A 637 2.62 24.86 7.42
C GLY A 637 1.69 26.02 7.79
N MET A 638 0.50 25.71 8.30
CA MET A 638 -0.45 26.71 8.82
C MET A 638 0.10 27.47 10.02
N ALA A 639 0.74 26.75 10.95
CA ALA A 639 1.40 27.35 12.10
C ALA A 639 2.51 28.32 11.65
N LEU A 640 3.35 27.92 10.69
CA LEU A 640 4.41 28.77 10.14
C LEU A 640 3.81 29.98 9.43
N GLY A 641 2.81 29.78 8.58
CA GLY A 641 2.12 30.85 7.86
C GLY A 641 1.55 31.92 8.78
N ASN A 642 0.82 31.48 9.81
CA ASN A 642 0.27 32.36 10.83
C ASN A 642 1.38 33.14 11.58
N ALA A 643 2.50 32.48 11.91
CA ALA A 643 3.63 33.15 12.53
C ALA A 643 4.30 34.18 11.60
N VAL A 644 4.42 33.88 10.32
CA VAL A 644 5.03 34.77 9.32
C VAL A 644 4.15 36.01 9.08
N THR A 645 2.82 35.85 9.02
CA THR A 645 1.87 36.97 8.96
C THR A 645 1.85 37.77 10.28
N SER A 646 1.75 37.11 11.43
CA SER A 646 1.69 37.78 12.74
C SER A 646 2.98 38.51 13.11
N SER A 647 4.14 38.01 12.69
CA SER A 647 5.44 38.62 13.00
C SER A 647 5.70 39.95 12.30
N GLY A 648 4.93 40.32 11.27
CA GLY A 648 5.20 41.49 10.43
C GLY A 648 6.29 41.29 9.37
N LEU A 649 6.95 40.13 9.32
CA LEU A 649 8.06 39.83 8.42
C LEU A 649 7.70 40.07 6.95
N LEU A 650 6.52 39.62 6.54
CA LEU A 650 6.10 39.75 5.15
C LEU A 650 5.91 41.22 4.73
N GLN A 651 5.49 42.07 5.67
CA GLN A 651 5.29 43.49 5.40
C GLN A 651 6.63 44.17 5.11
N ASP A 652 7.69 43.88 5.88
CA ASP A 652 9.03 44.44 5.62
C ASP A 652 9.65 43.87 4.34
N ILE A 653 9.51 42.56 4.08
CA ILE A 653 9.98 41.96 2.82
C ILE A 653 9.36 42.67 1.61
N ALA A 654 8.05 42.86 1.62
CA ALA A 654 7.37 43.50 0.51
C ALA A 654 7.72 45.00 0.40
N LEU A 655 7.97 45.71 1.50
CA LEU A 655 8.45 47.10 1.46
C LEU A 655 9.83 47.21 0.81
N ARG A 656 10.75 46.28 1.10
CA ARG A 656 12.08 46.22 0.46
C ARG A 656 12.02 45.83 -1.01
N LEU A 657 11.04 45.03 -1.40
CA LEU A 657 10.82 44.63 -2.79
C LEU A 657 10.09 45.70 -3.63
N LYS A 658 9.38 46.62 -2.97
CA LYS A 658 8.52 47.62 -3.61
C LYS A 658 9.23 48.42 -4.71
N ASP A 659 10.45 48.89 -4.44
CA ASP A 659 11.21 49.74 -5.37
C ASP A 659 11.64 49.01 -6.65
N GLY A 660 11.77 47.67 -6.62
CA GLY A 660 12.12 46.86 -7.79
C GLY A 660 10.91 46.34 -8.58
N ILE A 661 9.71 46.41 -8.00
CA ILE A 661 8.50 45.74 -8.52
C ILE A 661 7.41 46.75 -8.91
N SER A 662 7.43 47.97 -8.39
CA SER A 662 6.38 48.99 -8.58
C SER A 662 6.05 49.30 -10.05
N ASP A 663 7.03 49.21 -10.94
CA ASP A 663 6.89 49.58 -12.35
C ASP A 663 6.49 48.38 -13.24
N LEU A 664 6.47 47.16 -12.70
CA LEU A 664 6.16 45.95 -13.45
C LEU A 664 4.66 45.65 -13.47
N PRO A 665 4.09 45.24 -14.61
CA PRO A 665 2.70 44.80 -14.64
C PRO A 665 2.52 43.48 -13.88
N ALA A 666 1.35 43.29 -13.25
CA ALA A 666 1.06 42.12 -12.42
C ALA A 666 1.33 40.76 -13.10
N ILE A 667 1.11 40.66 -14.43
CA ILE A 667 1.44 39.46 -15.21
C ILE A 667 2.94 39.17 -15.28
N ALA A 668 3.79 40.20 -15.37
CA ALA A 668 5.25 40.04 -15.39
C ALA A 668 5.75 39.57 -14.01
N ILE A 669 5.17 40.14 -12.95
CA ILE A 669 5.45 39.73 -11.56
C ILE A 669 5.06 38.26 -11.37
N LEU A 670 3.87 37.88 -11.81
CA LEU A 670 3.41 36.49 -11.77
C LEU A 670 4.36 35.57 -12.55
N ALA A 671 4.76 35.96 -13.76
CA ALA A 671 5.66 35.15 -14.59
C ALA A 671 7.00 34.89 -13.89
N VAL A 672 7.62 35.93 -13.29
CA VAL A 672 8.88 35.80 -12.55
C VAL A 672 8.73 34.80 -11.40
N PHE A 673 7.68 34.95 -10.57
CA PHE A 673 7.43 34.02 -9.48
C PHE A 673 7.10 32.61 -9.96
N CYS A 674 6.32 32.44 -11.02
CA CYS A 674 6.00 31.12 -11.55
C CYS A 674 7.25 30.39 -12.08
N PHE A 675 8.20 31.09 -12.72
CA PHE A 675 9.47 30.48 -13.12
C PHE A 675 10.38 30.17 -11.94
N LEU A 676 10.45 31.06 -10.93
CA LEU A 676 11.16 30.80 -9.68
C LEU A 676 10.63 29.53 -9.00
N ILE A 677 9.30 29.45 -8.86
CA ILE A 677 8.60 28.30 -8.27
C ILE A 677 8.84 27.04 -9.09
N LEU A 678 8.80 27.12 -10.43
CA LEU A 678 9.07 25.97 -11.28
C LEU A 678 10.45 25.36 -11.00
N VAL A 679 11.49 26.19 -10.93
CA VAL A 679 12.85 25.73 -10.60
C VAL A 679 12.87 25.12 -9.21
N PHE A 680 12.34 25.82 -8.21
CA PHE A 680 12.37 25.37 -6.82
C PHE A 680 11.59 24.05 -6.60
N ALA A 681 10.37 23.97 -7.12
CA ALA A 681 9.50 22.79 -7.03
C ALA A 681 10.10 21.57 -7.77
N THR A 682 10.92 21.78 -8.79
CA THR A 682 11.59 20.68 -9.52
C THR A 682 12.66 19.98 -8.67
N PHE A 683 13.34 20.71 -7.77
CA PHE A 683 14.45 20.16 -6.97
C PHE A 683 14.08 19.73 -5.55
N VAL A 684 13.08 20.37 -4.95
CA VAL A 684 12.71 20.14 -3.54
C VAL A 684 11.45 19.27 -3.44
N SER A 685 10.28 19.89 -3.53
CA SER A 685 8.97 19.24 -3.46
C SER A 685 7.91 20.31 -3.71
N HIS A 686 6.84 19.94 -4.41
CA HIS A 686 5.70 20.82 -4.69
C HIS A 686 5.10 21.45 -3.42
N THR A 687 4.94 20.66 -2.36
CA THR A 687 4.31 21.13 -1.11
C THR A 687 5.19 22.10 -0.36
N VAL A 688 6.50 21.83 -0.32
CA VAL A 688 7.48 22.70 0.35
C VAL A 688 7.60 24.03 -0.39
N ALA A 689 7.59 24.01 -1.73
CA ALA A 689 7.56 25.22 -2.55
C ALA A 689 6.36 26.11 -2.21
N ALA A 690 5.16 25.51 -2.09
CA ALA A 690 3.96 26.25 -1.75
C ALA A 690 4.01 26.87 -0.35
N LEU A 691 4.50 26.12 0.65
CA LEU A 691 4.60 26.59 2.03
C LEU A 691 5.52 27.79 2.21
N ILE A 692 6.55 27.92 1.37
CA ILE A 692 7.55 28.97 1.49
C ILE A 692 7.20 30.16 0.57
N ILE A 693 6.88 29.90 -0.69
CA ILE A 693 6.83 30.94 -1.72
C ILE A 693 5.44 31.59 -1.80
N VAL A 694 4.35 30.83 -1.65
CA VAL A 694 2.98 31.39 -1.76
C VAL A 694 2.71 32.54 -0.77
N PRO A 695 3.07 32.44 0.53
CA PRO A 695 2.86 33.55 1.48
C PRO A 695 3.60 34.82 1.07
N ILE A 696 4.82 34.68 0.55
CA ILE A 696 5.65 35.79 0.08
C ILE A 696 4.99 36.44 -1.15
N VAL A 697 4.53 35.62 -2.11
CA VAL A 697 3.86 36.10 -3.32
C VAL A 697 2.56 36.84 -2.99
N GLN A 698 1.80 36.31 -2.03
CA GLN A 698 0.55 36.92 -1.57
C GLN A 698 0.81 38.34 -1.04
N GLN A 699 1.82 38.49 -0.18
CA GLN A 699 2.15 39.78 0.45
C GLN A 699 2.76 40.80 -0.50
N VAL A 700 3.61 40.34 -1.42
CA VAL A 700 4.06 41.20 -2.54
C VAL A 700 2.85 41.69 -3.33
N GLY A 701 1.84 40.85 -3.54
CA GLY A 701 0.60 41.21 -4.21
C GLY A 701 -0.30 42.21 -3.47
N GLU A 702 -0.28 42.22 -2.13
CA GLU A 702 -0.99 43.23 -1.32
C GLU A 702 -0.38 44.62 -1.43
N GLN A 703 0.95 44.68 -1.60
CA GLN A 703 1.69 45.94 -1.65
C GLN A 703 1.85 46.54 -3.05
N LEU A 704 1.26 45.91 -4.08
CA LEU A 704 1.25 46.46 -5.43
C LEU A 704 0.41 47.75 -5.50
N PRO A 705 0.74 48.67 -6.44
CA PRO A 705 -0.06 49.88 -6.67
C PRO A 705 -1.54 49.59 -6.91
N VAL A 706 -1.83 48.47 -7.59
CA VAL A 706 -3.15 47.85 -7.68
C VAL A 706 -3.06 46.49 -6.99
N PRO A 707 -3.59 46.33 -5.77
CA PRO A 707 -3.49 45.08 -5.03
C PRO A 707 -4.13 43.92 -5.79
N ARG A 708 -3.36 42.85 -6.01
CA ARG A 708 -3.82 41.59 -6.61
C ARG A 708 -3.26 40.35 -5.91
N PRO A 709 -3.38 40.25 -4.57
CA PRO A 709 -2.77 39.17 -3.79
C PRO A 709 -3.33 37.79 -4.14
N ASN A 710 -4.65 37.69 -4.32
CA ASN A 710 -5.35 36.44 -4.60
C ASN A 710 -4.97 35.85 -5.96
N LEU A 711 -4.90 36.69 -7.00
CA LEU A 711 -4.48 36.28 -8.33
C LEU A 711 -3.06 35.72 -8.31
N LEU A 712 -2.14 36.43 -7.65
CA LEU A 712 -0.73 36.01 -7.58
C LEU A 712 -0.56 34.74 -6.75
N ALA A 713 -1.22 34.63 -5.61
CA ALA A 713 -1.19 33.44 -4.76
C ALA A 713 -1.74 32.21 -5.50
N PHE A 714 -2.87 32.35 -6.20
CA PHE A 714 -3.47 31.27 -6.98
C PHE A 714 -2.54 30.78 -8.08
N GLY A 715 -1.98 31.70 -8.87
CA GLY A 715 -1.03 31.35 -9.93
C GLY A 715 0.26 30.72 -9.39
N ALA A 716 0.77 31.20 -8.24
CA ALA A 716 1.89 30.58 -7.55
C ALA A 716 1.58 29.15 -7.10
N GLY A 717 0.39 28.91 -6.54
CA GLY A 717 -0.05 27.57 -6.12
C GLY A 717 -0.14 26.58 -7.29
N LEU A 718 -0.72 27.00 -8.42
CA LEU A 718 -0.75 26.18 -9.63
C LEU A 718 0.65 25.92 -10.19
N ALA A 719 1.52 26.92 -10.19
CA ALA A 719 2.92 26.77 -10.64
C ALA A 719 3.71 25.80 -9.76
N CYS A 720 3.39 25.68 -8.46
CA CYS A 720 4.02 24.68 -7.60
C CYS A 720 3.79 23.28 -8.15
N SER A 721 2.61 22.96 -8.68
CA SER A 721 2.30 21.65 -9.27
C SER A 721 2.94 21.42 -10.65
N ALA A 722 3.51 22.44 -11.28
CA ALA A 722 4.10 22.35 -12.62
C ALA A 722 5.49 21.68 -12.64
N GLY A 723 6.18 21.54 -11.49
CA GLY A 723 7.54 20.99 -11.40
C GLY A 723 7.65 19.48 -11.68
N MET A 724 7.68 19.07 -12.95
CA MET A 724 7.64 17.66 -13.38
C MET A 724 8.96 17.20 -14.04
N GLY A 725 10.02 18.01 -13.95
CA GLY A 725 11.26 17.81 -14.71
C GLY A 725 12.18 16.70 -14.20
N LEU A 726 12.05 16.28 -12.94
CA LEU A 726 12.88 15.23 -12.34
C LEU A 726 12.06 14.14 -11.65
N PRO A 727 12.63 12.92 -11.49
CA PRO A 727 12.01 11.83 -10.72
C PRO A 727 11.73 12.20 -9.26
N VAL A 728 12.58 13.06 -8.68
CA VAL A 728 12.49 13.46 -7.27
C VAL A 728 11.43 14.54 -7.05
N SER A 729 11.00 15.25 -8.11
CA SER A 729 10.10 16.40 -7.98
C SER A 729 8.74 16.06 -7.38
N GLY A 730 8.24 14.85 -7.61
CA GLY A 730 6.94 14.41 -7.11
C GLY A 730 6.78 12.90 -7.08
N TYR A 731 5.79 12.44 -6.29
CA TYR A 731 5.52 11.01 -6.10
C TYR A 731 5.15 10.24 -7.38
N PRO A 732 4.33 10.79 -8.32
CA PRO A 732 4.10 10.11 -9.60
C PRO A 732 5.38 9.82 -10.37
N ASN A 733 6.30 10.78 -10.39
CA ASN A 733 7.56 10.69 -11.11
C ASN A 733 8.49 9.64 -10.47
N MET A 734 8.55 9.64 -9.13
CA MET A 734 9.32 8.65 -8.38
C MET A 734 8.79 7.23 -8.63
N SER A 735 7.47 7.04 -8.51
CA SER A 735 6.82 5.74 -8.73
C SER A 735 7.02 5.22 -10.15
N ALA A 736 7.08 6.11 -11.15
CA ALA A 736 7.36 5.75 -12.53
C ALA A 736 8.80 5.23 -12.73
N VAL A 737 9.80 5.86 -12.13
CA VAL A 737 11.20 5.39 -12.24
C VAL A 737 11.44 4.07 -11.52
N MET A 738 10.65 3.76 -10.50
CA MET A 738 10.74 2.50 -9.75
C MET A 738 10.11 1.30 -10.48
N LEU A 739 9.43 1.51 -11.61
CA LEU A 739 8.88 0.41 -12.39
C LEU A 739 9.99 -0.28 -13.18
N GLU A 740 10.08 -1.59 -12.99
CA GLU A 740 11.05 -2.46 -13.65
C GLU A 740 10.36 -3.48 -14.56
N ASP A 741 11.00 -3.75 -15.69
CA ASP A 741 10.68 -4.85 -16.59
C ASP A 741 10.97 -6.20 -15.91
N PRO A 742 10.30 -7.31 -16.26
CA PRO A 742 10.66 -8.67 -15.86
C PRO A 742 12.16 -9.03 -15.83
N SER A 743 12.98 -8.34 -16.63
CA SER A 743 14.45 -8.47 -16.65
C SER A 743 15.19 -7.70 -15.54
N GLY A 744 14.48 -7.02 -14.63
CA GLY A 744 15.04 -6.21 -13.54
C GLY A 744 15.63 -4.86 -13.99
N LYS A 745 15.25 -4.37 -15.18
CA LYS A 745 15.70 -3.06 -15.70
C LYS A 745 14.59 -2.02 -15.58
N PRO A 746 14.90 -0.77 -15.18
CA PRO A 746 13.88 0.27 -15.09
C PRO A 746 13.32 0.61 -16.47
N TYR A 747 12.00 0.78 -16.57
CA TYR A 747 11.37 1.19 -17.83
C TYR A 747 11.68 2.64 -18.21
N VAL A 748 11.85 3.51 -17.21
CA VAL A 748 12.04 4.95 -17.39
C VAL A 748 13.33 5.39 -16.69
N SER A 749 14.11 6.22 -17.36
CA SER A 749 15.32 6.83 -16.82
C SER A 749 15.13 8.30 -16.42
N THR A 750 16.04 8.86 -15.63
CA THR A 750 16.04 10.31 -15.33
C THR A 750 16.13 11.16 -16.60
N LYS A 751 16.80 10.67 -17.65
CA LYS A 751 16.92 11.39 -18.92
C LYS A 751 15.56 11.55 -19.61
N ASP A 752 14.70 10.55 -19.49
CA ASP A 752 13.34 10.60 -20.03
C ASP A 752 12.53 11.73 -19.38
N PHE A 753 12.60 11.87 -18.05
CA PHE A 753 11.99 12.98 -17.32
C PHE A 753 12.54 14.35 -17.72
N ILE A 754 13.84 14.47 -17.97
CA ILE A 754 14.43 15.73 -18.43
C ILE A 754 13.89 16.09 -19.81
N ILE A 755 13.80 15.12 -20.73
CA ILE A 755 13.37 15.36 -22.11
C ILE A 755 11.88 15.69 -22.20
N THR A 756 11.02 15.04 -21.40
CA THR A 756 9.57 15.23 -21.52
C THR A 756 8.97 16.06 -20.40
N GLY A 757 9.48 15.92 -19.18
CA GLY A 757 9.03 16.64 -18.00
C GLY A 757 9.34 18.13 -18.07
N ILE A 758 10.59 18.53 -18.35
CA ILE A 758 10.96 19.96 -18.38
C ILE A 758 10.14 20.76 -19.40
N PRO A 759 10.00 20.32 -20.67
CA PRO A 759 9.19 21.08 -21.61
C PRO A 759 7.72 21.13 -21.21
N THR A 760 7.16 20.03 -20.70
CA THR A 760 5.77 20.00 -20.20
C THR A 760 5.58 20.98 -19.04
N SER A 761 6.55 21.03 -18.12
CA SER A 761 6.57 21.96 -17.00
C SER A 761 6.62 23.42 -17.45
N ILE A 762 7.50 23.76 -18.40
CA ILE A 762 7.61 25.11 -18.94
C ILE A 762 6.28 25.52 -19.59
N VAL A 763 5.68 24.65 -20.41
CA VAL A 763 4.39 24.97 -21.05
C VAL A 763 3.29 25.12 -20.00
N CYS A 764 3.22 24.23 -19.00
CA CYS A 764 2.28 24.35 -17.90
C CYS A 764 2.43 25.69 -17.18
N THR A 765 3.65 26.06 -16.81
CA THR A 765 3.98 27.34 -16.18
C THR A 765 3.56 28.53 -17.05
N CYS A 766 3.83 28.48 -18.37
CA CYS A 766 3.38 29.50 -19.31
C CYS A 766 1.85 29.63 -19.35
N LEU A 767 1.13 28.50 -19.38
CA LEU A 767 -0.33 28.50 -19.34
C LEU A 767 -0.89 29.04 -18.02
N VAL A 768 -0.22 28.79 -16.89
CA VAL A 768 -0.61 29.31 -15.58
C VAL A 768 -0.56 30.84 -15.56
N PHE A 769 0.55 31.47 -15.94
CA PHE A 769 0.64 32.94 -15.88
C PHE A 769 -0.03 33.66 -17.05
N THR A 770 -0.43 32.96 -18.12
CA THR A 770 -1.16 33.56 -19.27
C THR A 770 -2.66 33.28 -19.18
N LEU A 771 -3.08 32.05 -19.48
CA LEU A 771 -4.47 31.63 -19.44
C LEU A 771 -5.03 31.68 -18.02
N GLY A 772 -4.27 31.22 -17.03
CA GLY A 772 -4.67 31.31 -15.62
C GLY A 772 -4.84 32.74 -15.14
N TYR A 773 -3.92 33.65 -15.50
CA TYR A 773 -4.07 35.08 -15.24
C TYR A 773 -5.36 35.64 -15.87
N GLY A 774 -5.64 35.31 -17.13
CA GLY A 774 -6.84 35.75 -17.83
C GLY A 774 -8.13 35.24 -17.19
N ILE A 775 -8.18 33.97 -16.82
CA ILE A 775 -9.35 33.36 -16.15
C ILE A 775 -9.57 34.00 -14.78
N MET A 776 -8.52 34.11 -13.97
CA MET A 776 -8.62 34.67 -12.61
C MET A 776 -9.02 36.16 -12.64
N SER A 777 -8.45 36.93 -13.56
CA SER A 777 -8.83 38.33 -13.75
C SER A 777 -10.29 38.46 -14.21
N GLY A 778 -10.79 37.53 -15.04
CA GLY A 778 -12.20 37.49 -15.46
C GLY A 778 -13.18 37.07 -14.37
N ILE A 779 -12.72 36.27 -13.40
CA ILE A 779 -13.49 35.90 -12.20
C ILE A 779 -13.60 37.08 -11.20
N GLY A 780 -12.73 38.08 -11.32
CA GLY A 780 -12.73 39.28 -10.48
C GLY A 780 -11.60 39.33 -9.44
N TYR A 781 -10.55 38.53 -9.62
CA TYR A 781 -9.34 38.54 -8.78
C TYR A 781 -8.20 39.41 -9.31
#